data_AF-A0A495JT63-F1
#
_entry.id   AF-A0A495JT63-F1
#
_cell.length_a   1.000
_cell.length_b   1.000
_cell.length_c   1.000
_cell.angle_alpha   90.00
_cell.angle_beta   90.00
_cell.angle_gamma   90.00
#
_symmetry.space_group_name_H-M   'P 1'
#
loop_
_entity.id
_entity.type
_entity.pdbx_description
1 polymer ?
#
loop_
_entity_poly.entity_id
_entity_poly.type
_entity_poly.pdbx_seq_one_letter_code
_entity_poly.pdbx_strand_id
1 'polypeptide(L)'
;MQTSGRLPGTGDRWITRRGRRRLGGAALAVTLALQTVALAGPSTAPALAGTTPALAGTAPAGAAQVVPVPVSTEPVPGQTFVVGSETRIVVAPGGVGAVPVAEGLAAIMRPSTGYPLPVADGASRPGDILLGLTEAADLGDEGYRIDVSTANVRVEAAEPAGLFYGVQTLRQLLPPWIESPTVRPGPWTVSGVRITDTPRYDYRGVMLDIARHFQTPATVKRLIDHASTYKMNVLHLHVSDDQGFRIAINGRPELTTIGGQFSINNDPGGYWTQAEYVDVVNYAAARFMTVIPEVDSPGHTNAIVMSYAGPQANPALPDINCTNRTPPQWNLTGAVGYSALCPESPNTWAILTDITAQLSAMSPGPYYHLGGDEVPASTLAHARYVDFVDRAAQVVKAQNKIVMGWSEIAAANFDHPDAPDAVAQYWNNGNPTGAAGDTARLAVQKGMKVVMSPANHTYLDMQQFVGSPLGLSWAGRLDVSQFYNWSGNTSDPATYIPARTTGGVTLPAVTDTDILGVEAPIWSETLRTLTDIEFQVFPRMPATAEIGWSPKVHPDRNLASFVGRLAAHAPRWQLLGQNFYPSPQVPWRVDVAAPDRTTADRTVGGEVASVVAPGTTADQVSVTVDWGDGTSSPATLSGTPGTNKSVNGIYSATAGHTYARDGVYRATVTATRPGGVPTTAEFTVTATSCTATVAGTSRGPLVVADGVTCLAGATVSGPVVVRPGASLIATNASIQGPVTATGAVLVELLGGVVNGPVSITGTTGDVIVERVGVSGPLVLHGSATGPAPLISGSTINGPLSCTANSPAPANNGLPNTVRGPTLGQCTGL
;
A
#
# COMPACT_ATOMS: atom_id res chain seq x y z
N MET A 1 42.29 -65.73 -53.64
CA MET A 1 43.61 -65.24 -54.09
C MET A 1 44.12 -64.31 -52.99
N GLN A 2 45.12 -64.69 -52.18
CA GLN A 2 46.56 -64.62 -52.48
C GLN A 2 47.04 -63.17 -52.72
N THR A 3 48.03 -62.59 -52.01
CA THR A 3 48.85 -63.09 -50.88
C THR A 3 49.58 -61.94 -50.15
N SER A 4 49.76 -62.10 -48.83
CA SER A 4 50.89 -61.69 -47.94
C SER A 4 52.08 -60.85 -48.46
N GLY A 5 52.79 -60.02 -47.68
CA GLY A 5 52.74 -59.75 -46.21
C GLY A 5 54.15 -59.73 -45.58
N ARG A 6 54.31 -59.28 -44.31
CA ARG A 6 55.36 -59.70 -43.34
C ARG A 6 55.13 -59.14 -41.92
N LEU A 7 55.34 -59.99 -40.92
CA LEU A 7 55.31 -59.80 -39.45
C LEU A 7 56.77 -59.91 -38.90
N PRO A 8 57.09 -60.12 -37.59
CA PRO A 8 56.37 -60.02 -36.29
C PRO A 8 57.12 -59.10 -35.28
N GLY A 9 56.83 -58.95 -33.97
CA GLY A 9 55.78 -59.47 -33.06
C GLY A 9 56.29 -59.59 -31.59
N THR A 10 55.39 -59.81 -30.61
CA THR A 10 55.64 -60.28 -29.20
C THR A 10 56.54 -59.42 -28.27
N GLY A 11 56.42 -59.40 -26.94
CA GLY A 11 55.49 -60.06 -25.99
C GLY A 11 56.01 -60.00 -24.53
N ASP A 12 55.11 -60.25 -23.58
CA ASP A 12 55.34 -60.63 -22.16
C ASP A 12 55.76 -59.67 -21.02
N ARG A 13 55.40 -60.12 -19.81
CA ARG A 13 55.46 -59.46 -18.49
C ARG A 13 56.69 -59.91 -17.66
N TRP A 14 56.90 -59.25 -16.51
CA TRP A 14 57.29 -59.78 -15.18
C TRP A 14 58.41 -59.03 -14.43
N ILE A 15 58.03 -58.47 -13.26
CA ILE A 15 58.73 -58.36 -11.96
C ILE A 15 60.19 -57.82 -11.85
N THR A 16 60.27 -56.65 -11.20
CA THR A 16 61.29 -56.08 -10.28
C THR A 16 62.71 -56.67 -10.19
N ARG A 17 63.75 -55.78 -10.20
CA ARG A 17 64.47 -55.36 -8.96
C ARG A 17 65.55 -54.26 -9.16
N ARG A 18 65.49 -53.26 -8.25
CA ARG A 18 66.58 -52.55 -7.53
C ARG A 18 67.69 -51.75 -8.27
N GLY A 19 67.71 -50.45 -7.95
CA GLY A 19 68.93 -49.70 -7.61
C GLY A 19 68.95 -48.25 -8.12
N ARG A 20 69.39 -47.21 -7.38
CA ARG A 20 69.86 -47.14 -5.96
C ARG A 20 70.02 -45.65 -5.55
N ARG A 21 69.71 -45.30 -4.28
CA ARG A 21 70.28 -44.21 -3.41
C ARG A 21 69.42 -42.98 -3.00
N ARG A 22 69.38 -42.81 -1.66
CA ARG A 22 69.27 -41.57 -0.82
C ARG A 22 67.87 -40.90 -0.74
N LEU A 23 67.05 -41.13 0.30
CA LEU A 23 67.15 -40.75 1.76
C LEU A 23 66.94 -39.24 1.97
N GLY A 24 66.01 -38.71 2.79
CA GLY A 24 64.95 -39.24 3.68
C GLY A 24 64.57 -38.14 4.72
N GLY A 25 63.47 -38.11 5.49
CA GLY A 25 62.22 -38.89 5.54
C GLY A 25 61.41 -38.60 6.84
N ALA A 26 60.06 -38.72 6.80
CA ALA A 26 59.10 -38.82 7.93
C ALA A 26 58.95 -37.64 8.94
N ALA A 27 57.92 -37.54 9.82
CA ALA A 27 56.47 -37.84 9.74
C ALA A 27 55.73 -37.39 11.04
N LEU A 28 54.40 -37.19 10.96
CA LEU A 28 53.40 -37.11 12.06
C LEU A 28 53.42 -35.93 13.06
N ALA A 29 52.28 -35.76 13.74
CA ALA A 29 51.93 -34.63 14.61
C ALA A 29 51.65 -35.05 16.06
N VAL A 30 51.71 -34.09 17.01
CA VAL A 30 50.83 -33.91 18.20
C VAL A 30 51.32 -32.71 19.06
N THR A 31 50.39 -32.08 19.79
CA THR A 31 50.49 -30.90 20.67
C THR A 31 51.30 -31.09 21.97
N LEU A 32 51.98 -30.05 22.49
CA LEU A 32 51.59 -29.28 23.72
C LEU A 32 52.63 -28.17 24.16
N ALA A 33 52.15 -26.91 24.26
CA ALA A 33 52.39 -25.82 25.24
C ALA A 33 53.76 -25.38 25.85
N LEU A 34 53.78 -24.05 26.17
CA LEU A 34 54.50 -23.27 27.22
C LEU A 34 55.83 -22.50 26.93
N GLN A 35 55.66 -21.15 26.80
CA GLN A 35 56.41 -20.04 27.44
C GLN A 35 57.91 -19.79 27.11
N THR A 36 58.46 -18.55 27.03
CA THR A 36 57.96 -17.17 27.32
C THR A 36 58.80 -16.08 26.64
N VAL A 37 58.18 -14.95 26.26
CA VAL A 37 58.65 -13.52 26.31
C VAL A 37 60.09 -13.24 25.82
N ALA A 38 60.35 -12.48 24.75
CA ALA A 38 60.05 -11.04 24.56
C ALA A 38 60.30 -10.63 23.06
N LEU A 39 59.99 -9.45 22.51
CA LEU A 39 59.16 -8.29 22.92
C LEU A 39 58.79 -7.49 21.64
N ALA A 40 57.50 -7.29 21.32
CA ALA A 40 57.06 -6.39 20.24
C ALA A 40 55.58 -6.01 20.44
N GLY A 41 55.29 -4.74 20.68
CA GLY A 41 53.92 -4.26 20.88
C GLY A 41 53.25 -3.87 19.55
N PRO A 42 52.12 -4.48 19.15
CA PRO A 42 51.34 -3.99 18.03
C PRO A 42 50.50 -2.78 18.46
N SER A 43 50.48 -1.75 17.63
CA SER A 43 49.56 -0.62 17.76
C SER A 43 48.12 -1.10 17.62
N THR A 44 47.32 -0.90 18.66
CA THR A 44 45.88 -1.19 18.64
C THR A 44 45.16 -0.20 17.74
N ALA A 45 44.87 -0.60 16.49
CA ALA A 45 43.79 0.01 15.74
C ALA A 45 42.48 -0.31 16.49
N PRO A 46 41.67 0.69 16.90
CA PRO A 46 40.42 0.41 17.59
C PRO A 46 39.47 -0.28 16.62
N ALA A 47 38.94 -1.42 17.02
CA ALA A 47 37.77 -1.98 16.38
C ALA A 47 36.62 -0.98 16.57
N LEU A 48 36.28 -0.24 15.53
CA LEU A 48 35.03 0.50 15.46
C LEU A 48 33.91 -0.55 15.45
N ALA A 49 33.42 -0.88 16.64
CA ALA A 49 32.13 -1.53 16.81
C ALA A 49 31.13 -0.69 16.00
N GLY A 50 30.51 -1.32 15.01
CA GLY A 50 29.56 -0.66 14.13
C GLY A 50 28.39 -0.17 14.97
N THR A 51 28.41 1.11 15.33
CA THR A 51 27.25 1.80 15.86
C THR A 51 26.17 1.71 14.79
N THR A 52 25.13 0.93 15.07
CA THR A 52 23.87 1.06 14.35
C THR A 52 23.51 2.54 14.33
N PRO A 53 23.16 3.12 13.16
CA PRO A 53 22.67 4.49 13.15
C PRO A 53 21.48 4.55 14.10
N ALA A 54 21.52 5.46 15.06
CA ALA A 54 20.40 5.66 15.98
C ALA A 54 19.15 5.93 15.14
N LEU A 55 18.15 5.06 15.27
CA LEU A 55 16.88 5.20 14.55
C LEU A 55 16.33 6.59 14.83
N ALA A 56 16.11 7.34 13.75
CA ALA A 56 15.61 8.71 13.84
C ALA A 56 14.30 8.73 14.66
N GLY A 57 14.14 9.76 15.48
CA GLY A 57 13.05 9.83 16.46
C GLY A 57 11.68 9.61 15.84
N THR A 58 10.79 8.95 16.59
CA THR A 58 9.39 8.79 16.21
C THR A 58 8.77 10.13 15.84
N ALA A 59 8.19 10.20 14.64
CA ALA A 59 7.43 11.37 14.20
C ALA A 59 6.37 11.74 15.27
N PRO A 60 6.20 13.03 15.60
CA PRO A 60 5.30 13.44 16.67
C PRO A 60 3.86 12.98 16.39
N ALA A 61 3.18 12.49 17.42
CA ALA A 61 1.77 12.16 17.35
C ALA A 61 0.98 13.41 16.94
N GLY A 62 0.34 13.37 15.76
CA GLY A 62 -0.43 14.49 15.20
C GLY A 62 0.01 14.98 13.83
N ALA A 63 1.21 14.62 13.35
CA ALA A 63 1.61 14.92 11.96
C ALA A 63 0.92 13.97 10.96
N ALA A 64 0.34 14.51 9.89
CA ALA A 64 -0.34 13.72 8.86
C ALA A 64 0.63 12.74 8.17
N GLN A 65 0.32 11.44 8.22
CA GLN A 65 1.18 10.38 7.66
C GLN A 65 0.85 10.14 6.17
N VAL A 66 1.04 11.19 5.35
CA VAL A 66 0.65 11.20 3.94
C VAL A 66 1.88 11.06 3.04
N VAL A 67 1.79 10.23 2.00
CA VAL A 67 2.75 10.07 0.91
C VAL A 67 2.01 10.16 -0.43
N PRO A 68 2.39 11.04 -1.37
CA PRO A 68 3.39 12.12 -1.26
C PRO A 68 3.14 13.14 -0.15
N VAL A 69 4.18 13.84 0.33
CA VAL A 69 4.00 14.96 1.27
C VAL A 69 3.33 16.17 0.57
N PRO A 70 2.22 16.71 1.10
CA PRO A 70 1.52 17.82 0.47
C PRO A 70 2.32 19.13 0.44
N VAL A 71 1.92 20.07 -0.44
CA VAL A 71 2.49 21.44 -0.49
C VAL A 71 2.33 22.18 0.84
N SER A 72 1.17 22.09 1.48
CA SER A 72 0.94 22.60 2.84
C SER A 72 0.06 21.65 3.64
N THR A 73 0.34 21.52 4.93
CA THR A 73 -0.46 20.77 5.90
C THR A 73 -0.47 21.52 7.23
N GLU A 74 -1.64 22.05 7.61
CA GLU A 74 -1.87 22.78 8.85
C GLU A 74 -2.78 21.96 9.78
N PRO A 75 -2.26 21.34 10.85
CA PRO A 75 -3.09 20.70 11.86
C PRO A 75 -4.04 21.71 12.51
N VAL A 76 -5.28 21.28 12.80
CA VAL A 76 -6.30 22.08 13.48
C VAL A 76 -6.64 21.41 14.82
N PRO A 77 -5.91 21.71 15.90
CA PRO A 77 -6.01 20.99 17.17
C PRO A 77 -7.41 21.04 17.79
N GLY A 78 -7.79 19.97 18.47
CA GLY A 78 -9.09 19.85 19.13
C GLY A 78 -10.27 19.59 18.18
N GLN A 79 -10.03 19.48 16.87
CA GLN A 79 -11.03 19.03 15.92
C GLN A 79 -10.76 17.59 15.46
N THR A 80 -11.82 16.79 15.38
CA THR A 80 -11.82 15.43 14.85
C THR A 80 -13.17 15.18 14.19
N PHE A 81 -13.17 14.82 12.91
CA PHE A 81 -14.35 14.30 12.24
C PHE A 81 -14.52 12.81 12.58
N VAL A 82 -15.75 12.33 12.67
CA VAL A 82 -16.07 10.90 12.85
C VAL A 82 -17.07 10.49 11.79
N VAL A 83 -16.68 9.53 10.92
CA VAL A 83 -17.60 8.89 9.99
C VAL A 83 -18.55 8.01 10.81
N GLY A 84 -19.86 8.21 10.64
CA GLY A 84 -20.91 7.43 11.31
C GLY A 84 -21.89 6.80 10.31
N SER A 85 -22.87 6.04 10.81
CA SER A 85 -23.88 5.38 9.98
C SER A 85 -24.70 6.35 9.10
N GLU A 86 -24.89 7.58 9.58
CA GLU A 86 -25.63 8.66 8.92
C GLU A 86 -24.77 9.56 8.02
N THR A 87 -23.46 9.30 7.93
CA THR A 87 -22.55 10.06 7.07
C THR A 87 -22.90 9.80 5.60
N ARG A 88 -22.96 10.89 4.83
CA ARG A 88 -23.18 10.89 3.39
C ARG A 88 -21.93 11.40 2.69
N ILE A 89 -21.72 11.00 1.46
CA ILE A 89 -20.73 11.63 0.58
C ILE A 89 -21.51 12.54 -0.36
N VAL A 90 -21.38 13.85 -0.18
CA VAL A 90 -22.16 14.85 -0.90
C VAL A 90 -21.33 15.43 -2.03
N VAL A 91 -21.94 15.52 -3.21
CA VAL A 91 -21.39 16.25 -4.36
C VAL A 91 -22.01 17.64 -4.42
N ALA A 92 -21.16 18.66 -4.55
CA ALA A 92 -21.62 20.04 -4.67
C ALA A 92 -22.49 20.26 -5.93
N PRO A 93 -23.52 21.12 -5.89
CA PRO A 93 -24.39 21.38 -7.04
C PRO A 93 -23.60 21.78 -8.30
N GLY A 94 -23.91 21.15 -9.44
CA GLY A 94 -23.20 21.36 -10.72
C GLY A 94 -21.97 20.45 -10.92
N GLY A 95 -21.48 19.78 -9.88
CA GLY A 95 -20.28 18.95 -9.91
C GLY A 95 -20.46 17.55 -10.53
N VAL A 96 -21.08 17.42 -11.71
CA VAL A 96 -21.37 16.10 -12.34
C VAL A 96 -20.11 15.22 -12.48
N GLY A 97 -18.95 15.83 -12.78
CA GLY A 97 -17.66 15.14 -12.86
C GLY A 97 -17.13 14.58 -11.53
N ALA A 98 -17.68 15.01 -10.39
CA ALA A 98 -17.28 14.54 -9.06
C ALA A 98 -18.02 13.27 -8.61
N VAL A 99 -19.16 12.93 -9.22
CA VAL A 99 -19.98 11.75 -8.83
C VAL A 99 -19.20 10.42 -8.92
N PRO A 100 -18.41 10.14 -9.97
CA PRO A 100 -17.59 8.92 -10.02
C PRO A 100 -16.53 8.86 -8.91
N VAL A 101 -15.97 10.01 -8.53
CA VAL A 101 -14.99 10.11 -7.43
C VAL A 101 -15.66 9.88 -6.07
N ALA A 102 -16.87 10.41 -5.88
CA ALA A 102 -17.68 10.18 -4.69
C ALA A 102 -18.06 8.70 -4.51
N GLU A 103 -18.51 8.03 -5.57
CA GLU A 103 -18.81 6.59 -5.52
C GLU A 103 -17.55 5.74 -5.35
N GLY A 104 -16.40 6.16 -5.91
CA GLY A 104 -15.11 5.53 -5.65
C GLY A 104 -14.73 5.55 -4.17
N LEU A 105 -14.81 6.72 -3.52
CA LEU A 105 -14.61 6.85 -2.06
C LEU A 105 -15.60 5.98 -1.28
N ALA A 106 -16.88 6.01 -1.66
CA ALA A 106 -17.92 5.23 -1.00
C ALA A 106 -17.67 3.70 -1.13
N ALA A 107 -17.27 3.22 -2.30
CA ALA A 107 -16.94 1.83 -2.55
C ALA A 107 -15.75 1.32 -1.72
N ILE A 108 -14.78 2.18 -1.41
CA ILE A 108 -13.63 1.86 -0.53
C ILE A 108 -14.06 1.80 0.94
N MET A 109 -14.92 2.72 1.38
CA MET A 109 -15.29 2.84 2.80
C MET A 109 -16.45 1.92 3.24
N ARG A 110 -17.39 1.55 2.35
CA ARG A 110 -18.55 0.71 2.67
C ARG A 110 -18.16 -0.68 3.25
N PRO A 111 -17.16 -1.44 2.71
CA PRO A 111 -16.84 -2.77 3.20
C PRO A 111 -16.27 -2.79 4.63
N SER A 112 -15.38 -1.85 4.96
CA SER A 112 -14.74 -1.74 6.27
C SER A 112 -15.64 -1.15 7.34
N THR A 113 -16.42 -0.11 6.99
CA THR A 113 -17.32 0.56 7.95
C THR A 113 -18.61 -0.21 8.20
N GLY A 114 -19.11 -0.96 7.19
CA GLY A 114 -20.46 -1.50 7.18
C GLY A 114 -21.57 -0.43 7.05
N TYR A 115 -21.21 0.84 6.80
CA TYR A 115 -22.15 1.95 6.68
C TYR A 115 -22.62 2.11 5.23
N PRO A 116 -23.85 2.62 5.00
CA PRO A 116 -24.39 2.76 3.64
C PRO A 116 -23.63 3.80 2.81
N LEU A 117 -23.16 4.89 3.44
CA LEU A 117 -22.44 6.01 2.82
C LEU A 117 -23.06 6.40 1.46
N PRO A 118 -24.33 6.86 1.44
CA PRO A 118 -24.99 7.21 0.20
C PRO A 118 -24.29 8.42 -0.45
N VAL A 119 -24.07 8.33 -1.76
CA VAL A 119 -23.68 9.48 -2.57
C VAL A 119 -24.93 10.30 -2.87
N ALA A 120 -24.87 11.62 -2.68
CA ALA A 120 -26.01 12.50 -2.86
C ALA A 120 -25.60 13.86 -3.41
N ASP A 121 -26.39 14.40 -4.33
CA ASP A 121 -26.22 15.77 -4.81
C ASP A 121 -26.84 16.78 -3.83
N GLY A 122 -26.17 17.90 -3.58
CA GLY A 122 -26.78 19.06 -2.93
C GLY A 122 -25.93 19.73 -1.85
N ALA A 123 -26.61 20.35 -0.89
CA ALA A 123 -25.95 21.03 0.22
C ALA A 123 -25.46 20.03 1.28
N SER A 124 -24.20 20.19 1.70
CA SER A 124 -23.63 19.49 2.85
C SER A 124 -24.28 19.93 4.16
N ARG A 125 -24.53 18.97 5.06
CA ARG A 125 -24.92 19.17 6.46
C ARG A 125 -23.80 18.69 7.40
N PRO A 126 -23.83 19.02 8.69
CA PRO A 126 -22.94 18.40 9.67
C PRO A 126 -23.05 16.86 9.64
N GLY A 127 -21.91 16.18 9.65
CA GLY A 127 -21.78 14.73 9.52
C GLY A 127 -21.52 14.21 8.10
N ASP A 128 -21.52 15.07 7.08
CA ASP A 128 -21.21 14.69 5.70
C ASP A 128 -19.71 14.85 5.33
N ILE A 129 -19.27 14.13 4.31
CA ILE A 129 -18.06 14.39 3.53
C ILE A 129 -18.48 15.08 2.23
N LEU A 130 -17.95 16.27 1.93
CA LEU A 130 -18.26 17.06 0.73
C LEU A 130 -17.13 16.94 -0.30
N LEU A 131 -17.46 16.60 -1.55
CA LEU A 131 -16.59 16.78 -2.72
C LEU A 131 -17.15 17.92 -3.60
N GLY A 132 -16.35 18.94 -3.90
CA GLY A 132 -16.79 20.12 -4.65
C GLY A 132 -15.82 20.56 -5.74
N LEU A 133 -16.32 20.66 -6.97
CA LEU A 133 -15.62 21.42 -8.02
C LEU A 133 -15.87 22.92 -7.80
N THR A 134 -14.83 23.73 -7.87
CA THR A 134 -14.87 25.16 -7.55
C THR A 134 -13.88 25.96 -8.41
N GLU A 135 -14.11 27.25 -8.60
CA GLU A 135 -13.16 28.13 -9.29
C GLU A 135 -11.91 28.34 -8.43
N ALA A 136 -10.88 27.53 -8.66
CA ALA A 136 -9.61 27.54 -7.93
C ALA A 136 -8.42 27.39 -8.89
N ALA A 137 -8.23 28.39 -9.76
CA ALA A 137 -7.18 28.39 -10.78
C ALA A 137 -5.75 28.28 -10.22
N ASP A 138 -5.53 28.56 -8.92
CA ASP A 138 -4.25 28.38 -8.24
C ASP A 138 -3.91 26.90 -7.93
N LEU A 139 -4.87 25.99 -8.08
CA LEU A 139 -4.67 24.54 -7.91
C LEU A 139 -4.30 23.83 -9.22
N GLY A 140 -4.61 24.43 -10.37
CA GLY A 140 -4.53 23.74 -11.67
C GLY A 140 -5.40 22.49 -11.75
N ASP A 141 -5.14 21.64 -12.74
CA ASP A 141 -6.00 20.51 -13.10
C ASP A 141 -5.93 19.35 -12.09
N GLU A 142 -4.83 19.22 -11.35
CA GLU A 142 -4.57 18.09 -10.45
C GLU A 142 -4.52 18.49 -8.96
N GLY A 143 -4.56 19.79 -8.64
CA GLY A 143 -4.50 20.27 -7.26
C GLY A 143 -5.83 20.22 -6.51
N TYR A 144 -5.74 20.22 -5.18
CA TYR A 144 -6.91 20.17 -4.30
C TYR A 144 -6.65 20.85 -2.95
N ARG A 145 -7.73 21.11 -2.22
CA ARG A 145 -7.75 21.48 -0.81
C ARG A 145 -8.55 20.49 0.00
N ILE A 146 -8.14 20.24 1.24
CA ILE A 146 -8.93 19.52 2.25
C ILE A 146 -9.09 20.42 3.47
N ASP A 147 -10.31 20.55 4.01
CA ASP A 147 -10.57 21.07 5.36
C ASP A 147 -11.32 19.99 6.15
N VAL A 148 -10.77 19.60 7.30
CA VAL A 148 -11.38 18.66 8.24
C VAL A 148 -11.73 19.40 9.52
N SER A 149 -13.02 19.39 9.85
CA SER A 149 -13.58 19.98 11.06
C SER A 149 -14.34 18.92 11.88
N THR A 150 -14.77 19.25 13.10
CA THR A 150 -15.71 18.39 13.85
C THR A 150 -17.06 18.23 13.15
N ALA A 151 -17.43 19.15 12.25
CA ALA A 151 -18.72 19.17 11.59
C ALA A 151 -18.71 18.45 10.24
N ASN A 152 -17.60 18.48 9.49
CA ASN A 152 -17.53 17.96 8.12
C ASN A 152 -16.08 17.69 7.69
N VAL A 153 -15.95 16.88 6.63
CA VAL A 153 -14.78 16.86 5.75
C VAL A 153 -15.18 17.54 4.45
N ARG A 154 -14.30 18.37 3.90
CA ARG A 154 -14.48 19.04 2.61
C ARG A 154 -13.24 18.80 1.76
N VAL A 155 -13.43 18.34 0.52
CA VAL A 155 -12.41 18.26 -0.52
C VAL A 155 -12.86 19.12 -1.70
N GLU A 156 -12.02 20.07 -2.09
CA GLU A 156 -12.30 21.01 -3.19
C GLU A 156 -11.18 21.02 -4.21
N ALA A 157 -11.51 21.10 -5.50
CA ALA A 157 -10.55 21.18 -6.61
C ALA A 157 -11.14 21.96 -7.79
N ALA A 158 -10.29 22.35 -8.76
CA ALA A 158 -10.77 22.91 -10.03
C ALA A 158 -11.38 21.83 -10.94
N GLU A 159 -10.70 20.68 -11.05
CA GLU A 159 -11.06 19.57 -11.95
C GLU A 159 -11.25 18.24 -11.19
N PRO A 160 -11.95 17.24 -11.78
CA PRO A 160 -12.19 15.94 -11.16
C PRO A 160 -10.91 15.16 -10.76
N ALA A 161 -9.78 15.38 -11.46
CA ALA A 161 -8.50 14.75 -11.12
C ALA A 161 -8.00 15.22 -9.74
N GLY A 162 -8.09 16.53 -9.45
CA GLY A 162 -7.79 17.07 -8.14
C GLY A 162 -8.67 16.48 -7.03
N LEU A 163 -9.98 16.34 -7.26
CA LEU A 163 -10.87 15.65 -6.29
C LEU A 163 -10.43 14.21 -6.04
N PHE A 164 -10.05 13.48 -7.09
CA PHE A 164 -9.57 12.10 -6.97
C PHE A 164 -8.27 12.01 -6.16
N TYR A 165 -7.30 12.91 -6.39
CA TYR A 165 -6.07 12.97 -5.61
C TYR A 165 -6.28 13.43 -4.16
N GLY A 166 -7.25 14.33 -3.93
CA GLY A 166 -7.71 14.69 -2.58
C GLY A 166 -8.35 13.51 -1.84
N VAL A 167 -9.12 12.67 -2.54
CA VAL A 167 -9.62 11.39 -2.00
C VAL A 167 -8.49 10.44 -1.63
N GLN A 168 -7.40 10.35 -2.41
CA GLN A 168 -6.25 9.52 -2.03
C GLN A 168 -5.59 10.01 -0.73
N THR A 169 -5.49 11.32 -0.53
CA THR A 169 -5.01 11.88 0.74
C THR A 169 -6.00 11.62 1.88
N LEU A 170 -7.31 11.79 1.67
CA LEU A 170 -8.33 11.50 2.69
C LEU A 170 -8.29 10.04 3.18
N ARG A 171 -8.11 9.07 2.26
CA ARG A 171 -7.88 7.65 2.61
C ARG A 171 -6.70 7.50 3.57
N GLN A 172 -5.60 8.21 3.32
CA GLN A 172 -4.39 8.17 4.15
C GLN A 172 -4.54 8.87 5.51
N LEU A 173 -5.49 9.81 5.64
CA LEU A 173 -5.83 10.47 6.91
C LEU A 173 -6.78 9.63 7.79
N LEU A 174 -7.61 8.76 7.19
CA LEU A 174 -8.44 7.77 7.90
C LEU A 174 -7.58 6.64 8.50
N PRO A 175 -8.04 5.89 9.53
CA PRO A 175 -7.30 4.76 10.08
C PRO A 175 -7.06 3.67 9.01
N PRO A 176 -5.93 2.94 9.01
CA PRO A 176 -5.59 2.02 7.94
C PRO A 176 -6.62 0.89 7.73
N TRP A 177 -7.32 0.50 8.79
CA TRP A 177 -8.44 -0.47 8.76
C TRP A 177 -9.60 -0.07 7.84
N ILE A 178 -9.65 1.17 7.35
CA ILE A 178 -10.62 1.61 6.32
C ILE A 178 -10.44 0.84 5.01
N GLU A 179 -9.25 0.33 4.72
CA GLU A 179 -8.93 -0.45 3.52
C GLU A 179 -9.31 -1.94 3.65
N SER A 180 -9.95 -2.33 4.76
CA SER A 180 -10.36 -3.72 5.01
C SER A 180 -11.53 -4.15 4.09
N PRO A 181 -11.46 -5.30 3.41
CA PRO A 181 -12.56 -5.82 2.58
C PRO A 181 -13.75 -6.37 3.39
N THR A 182 -13.65 -6.38 4.72
CA THR A 182 -14.65 -6.85 5.67
C THR A 182 -14.84 -5.83 6.77
N VAL A 183 -16.03 -5.82 7.40
CA VAL A 183 -16.36 -4.88 8.49
C VAL A 183 -15.32 -4.96 9.62
N ARG A 184 -14.92 -3.80 10.13
CA ARG A 184 -13.97 -3.62 11.23
C ARG A 184 -14.53 -2.68 12.30
N PRO A 185 -14.06 -2.77 13.55
CA PRO A 185 -14.38 -1.79 14.57
C PRO A 185 -13.85 -0.40 14.17
N GLY A 186 -14.64 0.63 14.44
CA GLY A 186 -14.18 2.02 14.44
C GLY A 186 -13.49 2.39 15.77
N PRO A 187 -13.41 3.68 16.13
CA PRO A 187 -14.05 4.82 15.47
C PRO A 187 -13.33 5.24 14.19
N TRP A 188 -14.11 5.63 13.18
CA TRP A 188 -13.62 6.06 11.87
C TRP A 188 -13.29 7.56 11.88
N THR A 189 -12.15 7.90 12.48
CA THR A 189 -11.77 9.29 12.77
C THR A 189 -10.89 9.92 11.69
N VAL A 190 -11.02 11.23 11.51
CA VAL A 190 -10.07 12.06 10.75
C VAL A 190 -9.71 13.25 11.62
N SER A 191 -8.42 13.41 11.95
CA SER A 191 -7.95 14.55 12.73
C SER A 191 -8.13 15.85 11.95
N GLY A 192 -8.49 16.93 12.64
CA GLY A 192 -8.64 18.26 12.07
C GLY A 192 -7.36 18.73 11.41
N VAL A 193 -7.46 19.08 10.13
CA VAL A 193 -6.32 19.47 9.29
C VAL A 193 -6.82 20.31 8.12
N ARG A 194 -6.00 21.26 7.67
CA ARG A 194 -6.12 21.89 6.35
C ARG A 194 -4.96 21.47 5.48
N ILE A 195 -5.26 21.08 4.25
CA ILE A 195 -4.27 20.73 3.24
C ILE A 195 -4.55 21.58 2.00
N THR A 196 -3.49 22.08 1.38
CA THR A 196 -3.49 22.58 0.01
C THR A 196 -2.34 21.89 -0.70
N ASP A 197 -2.62 21.30 -1.87
CA ASP A 197 -1.69 20.39 -2.52
C ASP A 197 -1.80 20.48 -4.04
N THR A 198 -0.65 20.47 -4.71
CA THR A 198 -0.50 20.52 -6.17
C THR A 198 0.74 19.71 -6.55
N PRO A 199 0.78 19.06 -7.74
CA PRO A 199 1.98 18.37 -8.19
C PRO A 199 3.12 19.34 -8.53
N ARG A 200 4.37 18.85 -8.41
CA ARG A 200 5.58 19.52 -8.89
C ARG A 200 5.78 19.37 -10.39
N TYR A 201 5.48 18.17 -10.93
CA TYR A 201 5.62 17.84 -12.35
C TYR A 201 4.34 17.21 -12.88
N ASP A 202 4.00 17.53 -14.12
CA ASP A 202 2.80 17.06 -14.81
C ASP A 202 2.87 15.57 -15.20
N TYR A 203 4.07 14.97 -15.23
CA TYR A 203 4.27 13.55 -15.55
C TYR A 203 4.79 12.75 -14.36
N ARG A 204 4.03 11.73 -13.95
CA ARG A 204 4.35 10.85 -12.82
C ARG A 204 4.03 9.41 -13.22
N GLY A 205 4.98 8.78 -13.89
CA GLY A 205 4.80 7.52 -14.60
C GLY A 205 5.20 6.27 -13.83
N VAL A 206 4.47 5.18 -14.08
CA VAL A 206 4.95 3.82 -13.82
C VAL A 206 4.96 3.08 -15.15
N MET A 207 6.08 2.43 -15.50
CA MET A 207 6.12 1.54 -16.65
C MET A 207 5.90 0.11 -16.20
N LEU A 208 5.11 -0.66 -16.95
CA LEU A 208 5.08 -2.11 -16.83
C LEU A 208 5.46 -2.76 -18.17
N ASP A 209 6.54 -3.53 -18.11
CA ASP A 209 6.89 -4.49 -19.15
C ASP A 209 5.94 -5.69 -19.10
N ILE A 210 5.23 -5.91 -20.21
CA ILE A 210 4.43 -7.10 -20.45
C ILE A 210 5.03 -7.99 -21.55
N ALA A 211 6.17 -7.57 -22.12
CA ALA A 211 6.87 -8.23 -23.22
C ALA A 211 7.82 -9.34 -22.74
N ARG A 212 8.67 -9.13 -21.72
CA ARG A 212 9.61 -10.20 -21.26
C ARG A 212 8.86 -11.34 -20.55
N HIS A 213 7.87 -11.07 -19.70
CA HIS A 213 6.86 -12.02 -19.23
C HIS A 213 5.44 -11.43 -19.31
N PHE A 214 4.55 -12.12 -20.02
CA PHE A 214 3.17 -11.67 -20.25
C PHE A 214 2.37 -11.45 -18.95
N GLN A 215 1.74 -10.28 -18.84
CA GLN A 215 0.81 -9.94 -17.75
C GLN A 215 -0.63 -9.83 -18.27
N THR A 216 -1.59 -10.29 -17.46
CA THR A 216 -3.02 -10.20 -17.79
C THR A 216 -3.54 -8.76 -17.64
N PRO A 217 -4.63 -8.38 -18.34
CA PRO A 217 -5.29 -7.09 -18.12
C PRO A 217 -5.66 -6.86 -16.65
N ALA A 218 -6.04 -7.92 -15.91
CA ALA A 218 -6.36 -7.84 -14.49
C ALA A 218 -5.13 -7.50 -13.62
N THR A 219 -3.95 -8.05 -13.94
CA THR A 219 -2.68 -7.69 -13.29
C THR A 219 -2.39 -6.20 -13.47
N VAL A 220 -2.56 -5.68 -14.68
CA VAL A 220 -2.26 -4.27 -15.00
C VAL A 220 -3.27 -3.34 -14.34
N LYS A 221 -4.57 -3.67 -14.36
CA LYS A 221 -5.62 -2.94 -13.62
C LYS A 221 -5.31 -2.83 -12.13
N ARG A 222 -4.83 -3.91 -11.51
CA ARG A 222 -4.38 -3.92 -10.12
C ARG A 222 -3.16 -3.01 -9.88
N LEU A 223 -2.22 -2.93 -10.83
CA LEU A 223 -1.12 -1.96 -10.75
C LEU A 223 -1.61 -0.50 -10.89
N ILE A 224 -2.65 -0.24 -11.70
CA ILE A 224 -3.26 1.10 -11.84
C ILE A 224 -3.93 1.52 -10.50
N ASP A 225 -4.66 0.62 -9.81
CA ASP A 225 -5.19 0.88 -8.46
C ASP A 225 -4.07 1.29 -7.47
N HIS A 226 -2.96 0.56 -7.52
CA HIS A 226 -1.79 0.77 -6.68
C HIS A 226 -1.09 2.09 -6.96
N ALA A 227 -0.83 2.40 -8.23
CA ALA A 227 -0.10 3.60 -8.65
C ALA A 227 -0.93 4.88 -8.43
N SER A 228 -2.21 4.86 -8.80
CA SER A 228 -3.11 6.01 -8.63
C SER A 228 -3.32 6.41 -7.17
N THR A 229 -3.24 5.46 -6.22
CA THR A 229 -3.27 5.74 -4.77
C THR A 229 -2.11 6.65 -4.29
N TYR A 230 -1.00 6.68 -5.05
CA TYR A 230 0.16 7.57 -4.81
C TYR A 230 0.21 8.77 -5.76
N LYS A 231 -0.90 9.07 -6.46
CA LYS A 231 -1.05 10.19 -7.39
C LYS A 231 -0.16 10.09 -8.65
N MET A 232 0.26 8.89 -9.02
CA MET A 232 0.82 8.60 -10.34
C MET A 232 -0.27 8.81 -11.40
N ASN A 233 0.07 9.45 -12.52
CA ASN A 233 -0.88 9.85 -13.56
C ASN A 233 -0.52 9.34 -14.96
N VAL A 234 0.54 8.54 -15.10
CA VAL A 234 0.88 7.85 -16.35
C VAL A 234 1.14 6.36 -16.09
N LEU A 235 0.57 5.53 -16.97
CA LEU A 235 0.94 4.13 -17.15
C LEU A 235 1.63 3.99 -18.51
N HIS A 236 2.93 3.76 -18.48
CA HIS A 236 3.70 3.40 -19.67
C HIS A 236 3.62 1.87 -19.82
N LEU A 237 3.19 1.39 -21.00
CA LEU A 237 3.09 -0.03 -21.31
C LEU A 237 4.11 -0.40 -22.37
N HIS A 238 5.16 -1.10 -21.95
CA HIS A 238 6.12 -1.73 -22.85
C HIS A 238 5.51 -3.03 -23.39
N VAL A 239 4.94 -2.94 -24.61
CA VAL A 239 4.10 -4.00 -25.19
C VAL A 239 4.79 -4.84 -26.27
N SER A 240 6.02 -4.54 -26.63
CA SER A 240 6.81 -5.38 -27.52
C SER A 240 8.30 -5.33 -27.23
N ASP A 241 8.92 -6.50 -27.22
CA ASP A 241 10.35 -6.69 -27.11
C ASP A 241 10.82 -7.89 -27.94
N ASP A 242 12.07 -8.32 -27.74
CA ASP A 242 12.67 -9.48 -28.34
C ASP A 242 11.92 -10.78 -28.06
N GLN A 243 11.39 -10.95 -26.85
CA GLN A 243 10.78 -12.20 -26.39
C GLN A 243 9.26 -12.23 -26.55
N GLY A 244 8.62 -11.12 -26.92
CA GLY A 244 7.16 -11.05 -27.00
C GLY A 244 6.59 -9.79 -27.64
N PHE A 245 5.53 -9.94 -28.45
CA PHE A 245 4.68 -8.85 -28.93
C PHE A 245 3.24 -9.05 -28.44
N ARG A 246 2.65 -8.04 -27.77
CA ARG A 246 1.60 -8.29 -26.77
C ARG A 246 0.22 -7.70 -27.04
N ILE A 247 0.02 -6.90 -28.08
CA ILE A 247 -1.30 -6.34 -28.44
C ILE A 247 -1.71 -6.80 -29.84
N ALA A 248 -2.96 -7.21 -30.05
CA ALA A 248 -3.44 -7.59 -31.37
C ALA A 248 -3.50 -6.38 -32.33
N ILE A 249 -2.93 -6.54 -33.53
CA ILE A 249 -2.95 -5.53 -34.61
C ILE A 249 -3.71 -6.12 -35.79
N ASN A 250 -4.83 -5.50 -36.16
CA ASN A 250 -5.69 -6.01 -37.23
C ASN A 250 -4.93 -5.95 -38.56
N GLY A 251 -5.07 -7.01 -39.38
CA GLY A 251 -4.29 -7.20 -40.60
C GLY A 251 -2.86 -7.71 -40.38
N ARG A 252 -2.41 -7.88 -39.13
CA ARG A 252 -1.07 -8.40 -38.76
C ARG A 252 -1.14 -9.50 -37.68
N PRO A 253 -1.92 -10.58 -37.90
CA PRO A 253 -2.14 -11.61 -36.88
C PRO A 253 -0.85 -12.34 -36.47
N GLU A 254 0.18 -12.37 -37.32
CA GLU A 254 1.45 -13.06 -37.03
C GLU A 254 2.16 -12.46 -35.82
N LEU A 255 2.06 -11.13 -35.63
CA LEU A 255 2.68 -10.41 -34.52
C LEU A 255 2.32 -11.03 -33.17
N THR A 256 1.06 -11.43 -32.98
CA THR A 256 0.60 -12.03 -31.73
C THR A 256 0.45 -13.56 -31.79
N THR A 257 0.02 -14.12 -32.93
CA THR A 257 -0.13 -15.58 -33.08
C THR A 257 1.19 -16.31 -33.22
N ILE A 258 2.27 -15.63 -33.62
CA ILE A 258 3.66 -16.11 -33.57
C ILE A 258 4.40 -15.32 -32.49
N GLY A 259 4.65 -14.01 -32.67
CA GLY A 259 5.47 -13.22 -31.76
C GLY A 259 4.96 -13.11 -30.32
N GLY A 260 3.70 -13.43 -30.05
CA GLY A 260 3.13 -13.49 -28.70
C GLY A 260 3.21 -14.85 -28.00
N GLN A 261 3.66 -15.92 -28.65
CA GLN A 261 3.56 -17.30 -28.12
C GLN A 261 4.31 -17.57 -26.81
N PHE A 262 5.46 -16.93 -26.61
CA PHE A 262 6.38 -17.22 -25.52
C PHE A 262 6.68 -15.99 -24.66
N SER A 263 7.32 -16.24 -23.53
CA SER A 263 8.00 -15.30 -22.65
C SER A 263 9.47 -15.78 -22.46
N ILE A 264 10.27 -15.07 -21.66
CA ILE A 264 11.62 -15.53 -21.28
C ILE A 264 11.62 -16.97 -20.72
N ASN A 265 12.70 -17.70 -20.98
CA ASN A 265 12.92 -19.11 -20.66
C ASN A 265 11.93 -20.09 -21.34
N ASN A 266 11.27 -19.68 -22.42
CA ASN A 266 10.21 -20.47 -23.08
C ASN A 266 9.01 -20.74 -22.13
N ASP A 267 8.78 -19.84 -21.17
CA ASP A 267 7.51 -19.75 -20.47
C ASP A 267 6.37 -19.45 -21.46
N PRO A 268 5.11 -19.79 -21.14
CA PRO A 268 3.96 -19.35 -21.90
C PRO A 268 3.94 -17.82 -22.07
N GLY A 269 3.69 -17.38 -23.30
CA GLY A 269 3.39 -15.99 -23.61
C GLY A 269 1.90 -15.69 -23.50
N GLY A 270 1.49 -14.74 -24.32
CA GLY A 270 0.14 -14.22 -24.40
C GLY A 270 0.13 -12.89 -25.13
N TYR A 271 -1.08 -12.41 -25.41
CA TYR A 271 -1.34 -11.07 -25.94
C TYR A 271 -2.76 -10.65 -25.55
N TRP A 272 -3.03 -9.35 -25.58
CA TRP A 272 -4.36 -8.80 -25.39
C TRP A 272 -5.02 -8.56 -26.75
N THR A 273 -6.32 -8.81 -26.82
CA THR A 273 -7.16 -8.27 -27.88
C THR A 273 -7.22 -6.74 -27.78
N GLN A 274 -7.58 -6.08 -28.88
CA GLN A 274 -7.81 -4.62 -28.88
C GLN A 274 -8.89 -4.19 -27.88
N ALA A 275 -9.91 -5.02 -27.67
CA ALA A 275 -10.95 -4.78 -26.68
C ALA A 275 -10.40 -4.77 -25.24
N GLU A 276 -9.52 -5.72 -24.90
CA GLU A 276 -8.85 -5.77 -23.59
C GLU A 276 -7.88 -4.59 -23.40
N TYR A 277 -7.16 -4.17 -24.44
CA TYR A 277 -6.31 -2.98 -24.39
C TYR A 277 -7.14 -1.71 -24.12
N VAL A 278 -8.22 -1.50 -24.86
CA VAL A 278 -9.15 -0.37 -24.66
C VAL A 278 -9.81 -0.42 -23.27
N ASP A 279 -10.13 -1.60 -22.75
CA ASP A 279 -10.65 -1.80 -21.40
C ASP A 279 -9.61 -1.42 -20.31
N VAL A 280 -8.32 -1.71 -20.51
CA VAL A 280 -7.23 -1.21 -19.63
C VAL A 280 -7.08 0.31 -19.73
N VAL A 281 -7.10 0.88 -20.95
CA VAL A 281 -7.02 2.33 -21.19
C VAL A 281 -8.17 3.08 -20.49
N ASN A 282 -9.40 2.61 -20.63
CA ASN A 282 -10.58 3.20 -19.96
C ASN A 282 -10.49 3.09 -18.43
N TYR A 283 -9.94 1.98 -17.91
CA TYR A 283 -9.77 1.77 -16.48
C TYR A 283 -8.69 2.67 -15.86
N ALA A 284 -7.63 2.97 -16.62
CA ALA A 284 -6.62 3.96 -16.30
C ALA A 284 -7.21 5.38 -16.31
N ALA A 285 -7.95 5.74 -17.36
CA ALA A 285 -8.62 7.04 -17.47
C ALA A 285 -9.60 7.31 -16.32
N ALA A 286 -10.33 6.29 -15.85
CA ALA A 286 -11.22 6.38 -14.67
C ALA A 286 -10.47 6.63 -13.33
N ARG A 287 -9.14 6.58 -13.33
CA ARG A 287 -8.24 6.90 -12.20
C ARG A 287 -7.30 8.07 -12.54
N PHE A 288 -7.63 8.83 -13.58
CA PHE A 288 -6.83 9.96 -14.07
C PHE A 288 -5.39 9.54 -14.42
N MET A 289 -5.23 8.34 -14.97
CA MET A 289 -3.97 7.84 -15.52
C MET A 289 -4.03 7.78 -17.05
N THR A 290 -3.07 8.43 -17.70
CA THR A 290 -2.85 8.36 -19.16
C THR A 290 -2.08 7.09 -19.50
N VAL A 291 -2.53 6.32 -20.50
CA VAL A 291 -1.77 5.18 -21.03
C VAL A 291 -0.89 5.62 -22.19
N ILE A 292 0.40 5.27 -22.13
CA ILE A 292 1.35 5.45 -23.23
C ILE A 292 1.78 4.06 -23.70
N PRO A 293 1.44 3.64 -24.94
CA PRO A 293 2.01 2.43 -25.53
C PRO A 293 3.46 2.66 -25.95
N GLU A 294 4.30 1.66 -25.70
CA GLU A 294 5.61 1.51 -26.31
C GLU A 294 5.65 0.28 -27.21
N VAL A 295 6.08 0.53 -28.45
CA VAL A 295 6.61 -0.51 -29.34
C VAL A 295 8.03 -0.09 -29.68
N ASP A 296 8.98 -0.75 -29.02
CA ASP A 296 10.39 -0.44 -29.13
C ASP A 296 10.93 -0.73 -30.54
N SER A 297 11.72 0.20 -31.06
CA SER A 297 12.31 0.19 -32.38
C SER A 297 13.44 1.24 -32.52
N PRO A 298 14.53 0.97 -33.28
CA PRO A 298 14.74 -0.25 -34.07
C PRO A 298 15.24 -1.45 -33.28
N GLY A 299 15.75 -1.26 -32.05
CA GLY A 299 16.17 -2.33 -31.13
C GLY A 299 15.02 -3.24 -30.69
N HIS A 300 15.29 -4.22 -29.84
CA HIS A 300 14.28 -5.03 -29.13
C HIS A 300 13.14 -5.60 -30.00
N THR A 301 13.45 -5.95 -31.25
CA THR A 301 12.45 -6.27 -32.28
C THR A 301 12.44 -7.74 -32.68
N ASN A 302 13.10 -8.64 -31.94
CA ASN A 302 13.18 -10.05 -32.31
C ASN A 302 11.81 -10.74 -32.40
N ALA A 303 10.80 -10.38 -31.59
CA ALA A 303 9.44 -10.92 -31.75
C ALA A 303 8.77 -10.49 -33.07
N ILE A 304 8.96 -9.24 -33.50
CA ILE A 304 8.47 -8.73 -34.80
C ILE A 304 9.19 -9.45 -35.95
N VAL A 305 10.51 -9.58 -35.86
CA VAL A 305 11.33 -10.32 -36.85
C VAL A 305 10.90 -11.78 -36.94
N MET A 306 10.70 -12.47 -35.80
CA MET A 306 10.32 -13.87 -35.77
C MET A 306 8.89 -14.12 -36.26
N SER A 307 7.99 -13.15 -36.10
CA SER A 307 6.62 -13.21 -36.64
C SER A 307 6.60 -13.34 -38.18
N TYR A 308 7.59 -12.77 -38.86
CA TYR A 308 7.71 -12.80 -40.32
C TYR A 308 8.95 -13.56 -40.84
N ALA A 309 9.64 -14.29 -39.97
CA ALA A 309 10.81 -15.08 -40.34
C ALA A 309 10.48 -16.22 -41.31
N GLY A 310 9.29 -16.81 -41.21
CA GLY A 310 8.84 -17.94 -42.04
C GLY A 310 9.67 -19.23 -41.84
N PRO A 311 9.38 -20.30 -42.60
CA PRO A 311 10.24 -21.48 -42.66
C PRO A 311 11.60 -21.13 -43.27
N GLN A 312 12.69 -21.76 -42.81
CA GLN A 312 14.06 -21.50 -43.29
C GLN A 312 14.24 -21.59 -44.82
N ALA A 313 13.40 -22.38 -45.51
CA ALA A 313 13.44 -22.54 -46.97
C ALA A 313 12.67 -21.46 -47.76
N ASN A 314 11.84 -20.65 -47.09
CA ASN A 314 11.05 -19.58 -47.70
C ASN A 314 10.66 -18.53 -46.65
N PRO A 315 11.59 -17.62 -46.27
CA PRO A 315 11.30 -16.60 -45.27
C PRO A 315 10.26 -15.59 -45.78
N ALA A 316 9.32 -15.18 -44.93
CA ALA A 316 8.16 -14.40 -45.37
C ALA A 316 8.51 -12.93 -45.67
N LEU A 317 9.21 -12.25 -44.75
CA LEU A 317 9.73 -10.89 -44.94
C LEU A 317 11.19 -10.81 -44.46
N PRO A 318 12.16 -11.40 -45.19
CA PRO A 318 13.56 -11.46 -44.74
C PRO A 318 14.25 -10.08 -44.68
N ASP A 319 13.71 -9.08 -45.37
CA ASP A 319 14.29 -7.74 -45.50
C ASP A 319 14.14 -6.87 -44.25
N ILE A 320 13.25 -7.22 -43.32
CA ILE A 320 13.04 -6.44 -42.08
C ILE A 320 14.16 -6.67 -41.05
N ASN A 321 14.92 -7.76 -41.15
CA ASN A 321 15.94 -8.15 -40.17
C ASN A 321 17.31 -7.53 -40.49
N CYS A 322 17.80 -6.64 -39.62
CA CYS A 322 19.10 -5.99 -39.80
C CYS A 322 20.28 -6.66 -39.08
N THR A 323 20.04 -7.79 -38.43
CA THR A 323 21.10 -8.59 -37.81
C THR A 323 21.86 -9.43 -38.83
N ASN A 324 23.07 -9.85 -38.49
CA ASN A 324 23.86 -10.79 -39.29
C ASN A 324 23.38 -12.26 -39.17
N ARG A 325 22.29 -12.53 -38.44
CA ARG A 325 21.73 -13.88 -38.27
C ARG A 325 20.70 -14.17 -39.36
N THR A 326 21.11 -14.99 -40.33
CA THR A 326 20.25 -15.51 -41.40
C THR A 326 20.32 -17.05 -41.39
N PRO A 327 19.21 -17.76 -41.09
CA PRO A 327 17.92 -17.24 -40.64
C PRO A 327 18.01 -16.51 -39.28
N PRO A 328 17.05 -15.61 -38.97
CA PRO A 328 16.93 -15.08 -37.62
C PRO A 328 16.69 -16.22 -36.62
N GLN A 329 17.11 -15.99 -35.38
CA GLN A 329 16.91 -16.92 -34.27
C GLN A 329 16.08 -16.22 -33.19
N TRP A 330 15.12 -16.94 -32.62
CA TRP A 330 14.41 -16.45 -31.44
C TRP A 330 15.26 -16.71 -30.20
N ASN A 331 15.58 -15.66 -29.46
CA ASN A 331 16.37 -15.75 -28.24
C ASN A 331 15.50 -15.36 -27.02
N LEU A 332 14.92 -16.37 -26.37
CA LEU A 332 14.07 -16.20 -25.19
C LEU A 332 14.88 -16.11 -23.88
N THR A 333 16.04 -15.44 -23.90
CA THR A 333 16.83 -15.14 -22.70
C THR A 333 16.71 -13.66 -22.35
N GLY A 334 17.18 -13.26 -21.16
CA GLY A 334 17.33 -11.84 -20.77
C GLY A 334 18.60 -11.19 -21.34
N ALA A 335 19.03 -11.58 -22.54
CA ALA A 335 20.06 -10.86 -23.28
C ALA A 335 19.41 -9.76 -24.14
N VAL A 336 20.17 -8.71 -24.46
CA VAL A 336 19.67 -7.46 -25.06
C VAL A 336 20.60 -6.97 -26.18
N GLY A 337 20.16 -5.97 -26.95
CA GLY A 337 20.98 -5.29 -27.97
C GLY A 337 21.44 -6.12 -29.17
N TYR A 338 20.80 -7.27 -29.44
CA TYR A 338 21.19 -8.19 -30.52
C TYR A 338 20.24 -8.20 -31.72
N SER A 339 19.11 -7.50 -31.65
CA SER A 339 18.09 -7.37 -32.70
C SER A 339 18.09 -5.97 -33.32
N ALA A 340 17.61 -5.85 -34.56
CA ALA A 340 17.28 -4.56 -35.17
C ALA A 340 16.34 -4.72 -36.38
N LEU A 341 15.39 -3.79 -36.54
CA LEU A 341 14.65 -3.59 -37.80
C LEU A 341 15.49 -2.79 -38.82
N CYS A 342 15.33 -3.10 -40.11
CA CYS A 342 16.02 -2.37 -41.18
C CYS A 342 15.28 -1.13 -41.68
N PRO A 343 15.91 0.06 -41.71
CA PRO A 343 15.31 1.27 -42.26
C PRO A 343 15.14 1.25 -43.79
N GLU A 344 15.93 0.45 -44.52
CA GLU A 344 15.83 0.36 -45.99
C GLU A 344 14.66 -0.52 -46.46
N SER A 345 14.08 -1.33 -45.58
CA SER A 345 12.96 -2.21 -45.89
C SER A 345 11.63 -1.44 -45.96
N PRO A 346 10.88 -1.47 -47.07
CA PRO A 346 9.52 -0.95 -47.11
C PRO A 346 8.58 -1.70 -46.16
N ASN A 347 8.84 -2.99 -45.91
CA ASN A 347 8.04 -3.83 -45.03
C ASN A 347 8.15 -3.41 -43.56
N THR A 348 9.34 -3.01 -43.09
CA THR A 348 9.52 -2.37 -41.77
C THR A 348 8.54 -1.22 -41.56
N TRP A 349 8.47 -0.30 -42.53
CA TRP A 349 7.62 0.90 -42.40
C TRP A 349 6.14 0.59 -42.54
N ALA A 350 5.75 -0.37 -43.37
CA ALA A 350 4.37 -0.86 -43.41
C ALA A 350 3.95 -1.48 -42.06
N ILE A 351 4.82 -2.29 -41.45
CA ILE A 351 4.60 -2.88 -40.11
C ILE A 351 4.42 -1.79 -39.06
N LEU A 352 5.39 -0.88 -38.93
CA LEU A 352 5.37 0.17 -37.91
C LEU A 352 4.21 1.16 -38.11
N THR A 353 3.86 1.51 -39.35
CA THR A 353 2.71 2.40 -39.62
C THR A 353 1.41 1.79 -39.12
N ASP A 354 1.14 0.52 -39.42
CA ASP A 354 -0.10 -0.15 -38.98
C ASP A 354 -0.16 -0.33 -37.45
N ILE A 355 0.99 -0.62 -36.82
CA ILE A 355 1.11 -0.73 -35.36
C ILE A 355 0.83 0.62 -34.71
N THR A 356 1.60 1.66 -35.08
CA THR A 356 1.52 3.00 -34.48
C THR A 356 0.15 3.61 -34.70
N ALA A 357 -0.46 3.46 -35.89
CA ALA A 357 -1.80 3.97 -36.16
C ALA A 357 -2.87 3.30 -35.30
N GLN A 358 -2.87 1.97 -35.18
CA GLN A 358 -3.90 1.26 -34.41
C GLN A 358 -3.75 1.48 -32.90
N LEU A 359 -2.53 1.44 -32.36
CA LEU A 359 -2.29 1.74 -30.94
C LEU A 359 -2.62 3.20 -30.61
N SER A 360 -2.25 4.15 -31.48
CA SER A 360 -2.55 5.58 -31.29
C SER A 360 -4.04 5.90 -31.37
N ALA A 361 -4.82 5.15 -32.16
CA ALA A 361 -6.28 5.26 -32.22
C ALA A 361 -6.98 4.70 -30.97
N MET A 362 -6.38 3.73 -30.28
CA MET A 362 -6.90 3.17 -29.02
C MET A 362 -6.45 3.92 -27.77
N SER A 363 -5.37 4.70 -27.86
CA SER A 363 -4.79 5.46 -26.73
C SER A 363 -5.07 6.95 -26.88
N PRO A 364 -6.01 7.54 -26.12
CA PRO A 364 -6.38 8.95 -26.25
C PRO A 364 -5.29 9.92 -25.77
N GLY A 365 -4.34 9.45 -24.95
CA GLY A 365 -3.20 10.24 -24.47
C GLY A 365 -2.34 10.82 -25.60
N PRO A 366 -1.62 11.93 -25.37
CA PRO A 366 -0.92 12.64 -26.44
C PRO A 366 0.38 11.96 -26.89
N TYR A 367 0.95 11.05 -26.11
CA TYR A 367 2.26 10.44 -26.37
C TYR A 367 2.17 9.08 -27.04
N TYR A 368 3.21 8.73 -27.80
CA TYR A 368 3.52 7.38 -28.25
C TYR A 368 5.02 7.14 -28.06
N HIS A 369 5.39 6.05 -27.40
CA HIS A 369 6.79 5.72 -27.16
C HIS A 369 7.30 4.78 -28.27
N LEU A 370 8.38 5.19 -28.95
CA LEU A 370 9.00 4.39 -30.03
C LEU A 370 10.22 3.57 -29.57
N GLY A 371 10.56 3.67 -28.28
CA GLY A 371 11.73 3.04 -27.65
C GLY A 371 13.04 3.65 -28.12
N GLY A 372 13.92 2.83 -28.70
CA GLY A 372 15.14 3.26 -29.38
C GLY A 372 16.43 3.09 -28.59
N ASP A 373 16.42 2.37 -27.46
CA ASP A 373 17.58 2.06 -26.64
C ASP A 373 18.38 0.84 -27.14
N GLU A 374 19.53 0.63 -26.48
CA GLU A 374 20.41 -0.54 -26.59
C GLU A 374 20.80 -1.03 -28.00
N VAL A 375 20.69 -0.21 -29.05
CA VAL A 375 21.12 -0.55 -30.42
C VAL A 375 22.63 -0.31 -30.60
N PRO A 376 23.49 -1.35 -30.61
CA PRO A 376 24.93 -1.14 -30.79
C PRO A 376 25.25 -0.79 -32.24
N ALA A 377 26.26 0.04 -32.44
CA ALA A 377 26.75 0.46 -33.76
C ALA A 377 27.21 -0.71 -34.66
N SER A 378 27.46 -1.89 -34.09
CA SER A 378 27.75 -3.15 -34.81
C SER A 378 26.52 -3.78 -35.46
N THR A 379 25.31 -3.48 -34.97
CA THR A 379 24.03 -3.96 -35.52
C THR A 379 23.45 -2.88 -36.46
N LEU A 380 23.37 -1.63 -35.98
CA LEU A 380 22.90 -0.50 -36.77
C LEU A 380 23.88 0.67 -36.62
N ALA A 381 24.67 0.94 -37.67
CA ALA A 381 25.61 2.06 -37.68
C ALA A 381 24.87 3.39 -37.45
N HIS A 382 25.49 4.32 -36.73
CA HIS A 382 24.86 5.56 -36.23
C HIS A 382 23.99 6.32 -37.25
N ALA A 383 24.47 6.52 -38.49
CA ALA A 383 23.68 7.20 -39.53
C ALA A 383 22.37 6.47 -39.92
N ARG A 384 22.35 5.13 -39.85
CA ARG A 384 21.16 4.29 -40.10
C ARG A 384 20.21 4.28 -38.91
N TYR A 385 20.74 4.38 -37.68
CA TYR A 385 19.93 4.59 -36.48
C TYR A 385 19.22 5.96 -36.53
N VAL A 386 19.94 7.01 -36.91
CA VAL A 386 19.37 8.36 -37.08
C VAL A 386 18.29 8.38 -38.17
N ASP A 387 18.54 7.81 -39.36
CA ASP A 387 17.50 7.69 -40.41
C ASP A 387 16.26 6.94 -39.90
N PHE A 388 16.45 5.86 -39.13
CA PHE A 388 15.34 5.12 -38.56
C PHE A 388 14.52 5.97 -37.57
N VAL A 389 15.16 6.60 -36.58
CA VAL A 389 14.47 7.39 -35.56
C VAL A 389 13.78 8.61 -36.16
N ASP A 390 14.43 9.33 -37.08
CA ASP A 390 13.82 10.47 -37.78
C ASP A 390 12.54 10.05 -38.53
N ARG A 391 12.54 8.88 -39.17
CA ARG A 391 11.39 8.37 -39.93
C ARG A 391 10.30 7.81 -39.03
N ALA A 392 10.65 7.12 -37.95
CA ALA A 392 9.71 6.65 -36.94
C ALA A 392 9.00 7.83 -36.24
N ALA A 393 9.73 8.91 -35.95
CA ALA A 393 9.18 10.15 -35.42
C ALA A 393 8.12 10.77 -36.36
N GLN A 394 8.32 10.73 -37.67
CA GLN A 394 7.30 11.19 -38.64
C GLN A 394 6.07 10.26 -38.72
N VAL A 395 6.24 8.94 -38.56
CA VAL A 395 5.10 7.99 -38.46
C VAL A 395 4.24 8.29 -37.23
N VAL A 396 4.86 8.61 -36.09
CA VAL A 396 4.18 9.04 -34.85
C VAL A 396 3.49 10.40 -35.04
N LYS A 397 4.19 11.39 -35.61
CA LYS A 397 3.64 12.73 -35.95
C LYS A 397 2.38 12.62 -36.80
N ALA A 398 2.36 11.70 -37.78
CA ALA A 398 1.21 11.47 -38.66
C ALA A 398 -0.05 10.97 -37.92
N GLN A 399 0.08 10.43 -36.70
CA GLN A 399 -1.05 10.03 -35.85
C GLN A 399 -1.49 11.15 -34.87
N ASN A 400 -0.95 12.36 -35.00
CA ASN A 400 -1.13 13.49 -34.08
C ASN A 400 -0.70 13.16 -32.64
N LYS A 401 0.41 12.42 -32.50
CA LYS A 401 1.06 12.12 -31.22
C LYS A 401 2.38 12.85 -31.08
N ILE A 402 2.74 13.18 -29.85
CA ILE A 402 4.06 13.64 -29.43
C ILE A 402 4.98 12.42 -29.34
N VAL A 403 6.19 12.53 -29.87
CA VAL A 403 7.17 11.45 -29.85
C VAL A 403 7.74 11.29 -28.45
N MET A 404 7.81 10.06 -27.95
CA MET A 404 8.60 9.71 -26.77
C MET A 404 9.54 8.54 -27.13
N GLY A 405 10.69 8.47 -26.48
CA GLY A 405 11.65 7.39 -26.64
C GLY A 405 12.76 7.46 -25.60
N TRP A 406 13.50 6.37 -25.40
CA TRP A 406 14.65 6.35 -24.52
C TRP A 406 15.72 7.35 -24.99
N SER A 407 16.47 7.94 -24.07
CA SER A 407 17.29 9.14 -24.30
C SER A 407 18.29 9.07 -25.48
N GLU A 408 18.64 7.87 -25.92
CA GLU A 408 19.34 7.54 -27.15
C GLU A 408 18.74 8.22 -28.39
N ILE A 409 17.41 8.42 -28.45
CA ILE A 409 16.73 9.11 -29.55
C ILE A 409 17.23 10.56 -29.73
N ALA A 410 17.82 11.19 -28.71
CA ALA A 410 18.43 12.51 -28.82
C ALA A 410 19.60 12.56 -29.81
N ALA A 411 20.14 11.40 -30.23
CA ALA A 411 21.08 11.30 -31.34
C ALA A 411 20.47 11.73 -32.69
N ALA A 412 19.16 11.59 -32.89
CA ALA A 412 18.43 11.91 -34.11
C ALA A 412 18.11 13.41 -34.24
N ASN A 413 17.61 13.87 -35.40
CA ASN A 413 17.65 15.28 -35.80
C ASN A 413 16.45 16.12 -35.29
N PHE A 414 16.12 15.98 -33.99
CA PHE A 414 15.00 16.69 -33.35
C PHE A 414 15.17 18.23 -33.26
N ASP A 415 16.37 18.75 -33.53
CA ASP A 415 16.66 20.18 -33.69
C ASP A 415 16.38 20.73 -35.10
N HIS A 416 15.99 19.88 -36.06
CA HIS A 416 15.61 20.32 -37.40
C HIS A 416 14.21 20.98 -37.41
N PRO A 417 13.97 22.09 -38.15
CA PRO A 417 12.69 22.79 -38.14
C PRO A 417 11.45 21.96 -38.52
N ASP A 418 11.63 20.87 -39.27
CA ASP A 418 10.54 19.96 -39.68
C ASP A 418 10.31 18.76 -38.74
N ALA A 419 11.14 18.61 -37.69
CA ALA A 419 10.99 17.57 -36.69
C ALA A 419 9.65 17.70 -35.92
N PRO A 420 9.08 16.62 -35.37
CA PRO A 420 8.03 16.72 -34.37
C PRO A 420 8.62 17.11 -32.99
N ASP A 421 7.77 17.68 -32.14
CA ASP A 421 8.04 17.77 -30.71
C ASP A 421 8.29 16.37 -30.13
N ALA A 422 9.28 16.27 -29.25
CA ALA A 422 9.73 14.99 -28.72
C ALA A 422 10.18 15.07 -27.24
N VAL A 423 10.07 13.94 -26.56
CA VAL A 423 10.43 13.75 -25.15
C VAL A 423 11.41 12.59 -25.03
N ALA A 424 12.54 12.81 -24.36
CA ALA A 424 13.56 11.80 -24.09
C ALA A 424 13.38 11.20 -22.69
N GLN A 425 13.29 9.88 -22.57
CA GLN A 425 13.29 9.19 -21.29
C GLN A 425 14.71 8.80 -20.88
N TYR A 426 15.26 9.47 -19.86
CA TYR A 426 16.62 9.27 -19.40
C TYR A 426 16.72 8.12 -18.38
N TRP A 427 17.49 7.09 -18.72
CA TRP A 427 17.61 5.87 -17.92
C TRP A 427 19.03 5.50 -17.46
N ASN A 428 20.07 6.18 -17.96
CA ASN A 428 21.45 5.73 -17.76
C ASN A 428 21.89 5.73 -16.27
N ASN A 429 22.56 4.65 -15.85
CA ASN A 429 22.99 4.38 -14.47
C ASN A 429 24.44 4.83 -14.16
N GLY A 430 25.20 5.26 -15.15
CA GLY A 430 26.59 5.69 -14.99
C GLY A 430 26.72 7.04 -14.28
N ASN A 431 27.95 7.55 -14.15
CA ASN A 431 28.19 8.86 -13.50
C ASN A 431 27.49 10.00 -14.27
N PRO A 432 26.42 10.63 -13.72
CA PRO A 432 25.62 11.61 -14.44
C PRO A 432 26.37 12.91 -14.70
N THR A 433 27.43 13.21 -13.93
CA THR A 433 28.34 14.35 -14.20
C THR A 433 29.29 14.07 -15.37
N GLY A 434 29.41 12.82 -15.80
CA GLY A 434 30.20 12.36 -16.93
C GLY A 434 29.34 12.09 -18.17
N ALA A 435 29.80 11.16 -19.01
CA ALA A 435 29.16 10.84 -20.28
C ALA A 435 27.81 10.13 -20.17
N ALA A 436 27.50 9.51 -19.03
CA ALA A 436 26.20 8.88 -18.80
C ALA A 436 25.04 9.85 -18.99
N GLY A 437 25.20 11.11 -18.54
CA GLY A 437 24.17 12.14 -18.70
C GLY A 437 24.12 12.81 -20.08
N ASP A 438 25.04 12.52 -21.01
CA ASP A 438 25.15 13.29 -22.27
C ASP A 438 23.91 13.15 -23.16
N THR A 439 23.21 12.01 -23.15
CA THR A 439 21.96 11.80 -23.90
C THR A 439 20.86 12.76 -23.46
N ALA A 440 20.63 12.90 -22.15
CA ALA A 440 19.67 13.86 -21.62
C ALA A 440 20.08 15.31 -21.88
N ARG A 441 21.37 15.65 -21.75
CA ARG A 441 21.83 17.02 -22.07
C ARG A 441 21.66 17.34 -23.56
N LEU A 442 21.89 16.37 -24.44
CA LEU A 442 21.68 16.50 -25.88
C LEU A 442 20.19 16.69 -26.20
N ALA A 443 19.30 15.97 -25.53
CA ALA A 443 17.85 16.18 -25.64
C ALA A 443 17.48 17.64 -25.29
N VAL A 444 17.94 18.15 -24.14
CA VAL A 444 17.72 19.54 -23.73
C VAL A 444 18.35 20.54 -24.70
N GLN A 445 19.55 20.26 -25.23
CA GLN A 445 20.19 21.09 -26.26
C GLN A 445 19.34 21.21 -27.53
N LYS A 446 18.61 20.15 -27.89
CA LYS A 446 17.68 20.09 -29.03
C LYS A 446 16.27 20.58 -28.70
N GLY A 447 16.04 21.12 -27.50
CA GLY A 447 14.74 21.64 -27.06
C GLY A 447 13.72 20.58 -26.62
N MET A 448 14.12 19.30 -26.55
CA MET A 448 13.27 18.20 -26.08
C MET A 448 13.06 18.29 -24.57
N LYS A 449 11.88 17.84 -24.11
CA LYS A 449 11.67 17.59 -22.66
C LYS A 449 12.32 16.27 -22.25
N VAL A 450 12.55 16.10 -20.95
CA VAL A 450 13.12 14.88 -20.37
C VAL A 450 12.18 14.26 -19.33
N VAL A 451 11.88 12.96 -19.45
CA VAL A 451 11.35 12.14 -18.35
C VAL A 451 12.53 11.49 -17.63
N MET A 452 12.63 11.67 -16.31
CA MET A 452 13.75 11.20 -15.53
C MET A 452 13.43 9.82 -14.90
N SER A 453 14.05 8.77 -15.41
CA SER A 453 13.99 7.41 -14.85
C SER A 453 15.36 6.71 -14.79
N PRO A 454 16.40 7.31 -14.16
CA PRO A 454 17.71 6.67 -14.07
C PRO A 454 17.65 5.32 -13.36
N ALA A 455 18.26 4.30 -13.95
CA ALA A 455 18.12 2.90 -13.55
C ALA A 455 18.79 2.56 -12.21
N ASN A 456 19.68 3.42 -11.70
CA ASN A 456 20.25 3.33 -10.36
C ASN A 456 19.40 4.04 -9.28
N HIS A 457 18.25 4.62 -9.64
CA HIS A 457 17.29 5.23 -8.70
C HIS A 457 15.84 4.75 -8.88
N THR A 458 15.38 4.45 -10.09
CA THR A 458 13.92 4.34 -10.36
C THR A 458 13.45 2.99 -10.91
N TYR A 459 14.39 2.14 -11.34
CA TYR A 459 14.10 0.82 -11.92
C TYR A 459 13.70 -0.16 -10.82
N LEU A 460 12.42 -0.50 -10.77
CA LEU A 460 11.80 -1.37 -9.76
C LEU A 460 12.17 -2.84 -9.97
N ASP A 461 12.64 -3.23 -11.15
CA ASP A 461 13.19 -4.57 -11.38
C ASP A 461 14.55 -4.78 -10.70
N MET A 462 15.26 -3.74 -10.25
CA MET A 462 16.52 -3.92 -9.52
C MET A 462 16.33 -4.68 -8.20
N GLN A 463 17.30 -5.53 -7.85
CA GLN A 463 17.36 -6.29 -6.61
C GLN A 463 17.34 -5.37 -5.38
N GLN A 464 16.46 -5.68 -4.42
CA GLN A 464 16.31 -4.88 -3.19
C GLN A 464 17.37 -5.18 -2.14
N PHE A 465 17.91 -6.41 -2.12
CA PHE A 465 18.87 -6.88 -1.11
C PHE A 465 19.82 -7.94 -1.67
N VAL A 466 20.89 -8.25 -0.93
CA VAL A 466 21.86 -9.29 -1.33
C VAL A 466 21.18 -10.65 -1.32
N GLY A 467 21.22 -11.36 -2.46
CA GLY A 467 20.53 -12.65 -2.60
C GLY A 467 19.01 -12.53 -2.77
N SER A 468 18.52 -11.35 -3.18
CA SER A 468 17.11 -11.20 -3.55
C SER A 468 16.74 -12.19 -4.67
N PRO A 469 15.64 -12.96 -4.53
CA PRO A 469 15.26 -14.02 -5.46
C PRO A 469 14.45 -13.51 -6.67
N LEU A 470 14.37 -12.19 -6.81
CA LEU A 470 13.74 -11.44 -7.88
C LEU A 470 14.66 -10.29 -8.26
N GLY A 471 14.55 -9.85 -9.50
CA GLY A 471 15.22 -8.67 -10.01
C GLY A 471 16.64 -8.87 -10.51
N LEU A 472 17.09 -7.87 -11.26
CA LEU A 472 18.42 -7.78 -11.84
C LEU A 472 19.35 -6.93 -10.95
N SER A 473 20.66 -6.92 -11.24
CA SER A 473 21.65 -6.19 -10.43
C SER A 473 22.62 -5.33 -11.25
N TRP A 474 22.33 -5.13 -12.54
CA TRP A 474 23.22 -4.42 -13.46
C TRP A 474 23.32 -2.91 -13.14
N ALA A 475 22.25 -2.29 -12.63
CA ALA A 475 22.26 -0.91 -12.11
C ALA A 475 22.47 -0.81 -10.59
N GLY A 476 22.87 -1.92 -9.94
CA GLY A 476 23.15 -2.00 -8.51
C GLY A 476 22.09 -2.78 -7.73
N ARG A 477 21.99 -2.48 -6.42
CA ARG A 477 20.92 -2.99 -5.55
C ARG A 477 20.24 -1.80 -4.90
N LEU A 478 18.93 -1.68 -5.12
CA LEU A 478 18.15 -0.48 -4.85
C LEU A 478 17.05 -0.79 -3.84
N ASP A 479 17.24 -0.32 -2.62
CA ASP A 479 16.24 -0.26 -1.57
C ASP A 479 15.68 1.18 -1.53
N VAL A 480 14.84 1.49 -0.54
CA VAL A 480 14.12 2.78 -0.46
C VAL A 480 15.03 4.01 -0.52
N SER A 481 16.18 3.97 0.16
CA SER A 481 17.12 5.11 0.17
C SER A 481 17.73 5.43 -1.20
N GLN A 482 17.93 4.44 -2.08
CA GLN A 482 18.40 4.68 -3.44
C GLN A 482 17.34 5.37 -4.30
N PHE A 483 16.07 5.00 -4.13
CA PHE A 483 14.96 5.65 -4.83
C PHE A 483 14.76 7.10 -4.41
N TYR A 484 14.99 7.39 -3.12
CA TYR A 484 14.77 8.72 -2.57
C TYR A 484 15.96 9.67 -2.76
N ASN A 485 17.20 9.21 -2.61
CA ASN A 485 18.40 10.04 -2.62
C ASN A 485 19.06 10.07 -4.01
N TRP A 486 18.79 11.11 -4.79
CA TRP A 486 19.28 11.29 -6.15
C TRP A 486 20.66 11.96 -6.22
N SER A 487 20.92 12.98 -5.40
CA SER A 487 22.21 13.68 -5.41
C SER A 487 22.75 13.86 -4.00
N GLY A 488 23.58 12.89 -3.58
CA GLY A 488 24.06 12.80 -2.21
C GLY A 488 22.93 12.42 -1.25
N ASN A 489 22.41 13.39 -0.51
CA ASN A 489 21.25 13.25 0.37
C ASN A 489 20.03 14.07 -0.10
N THR A 490 20.06 14.66 -1.30
CA THR A 490 18.93 15.38 -1.88
C THR A 490 18.05 14.45 -2.72
N SER A 491 16.74 14.71 -2.73
CA SER A 491 15.74 14.01 -3.55
C SER A 491 15.35 14.84 -4.78
N ASP A 492 16.30 15.54 -5.40
CA ASP A 492 16.02 16.50 -6.47
C ASP A 492 16.56 16.07 -7.85
N PRO A 493 15.69 15.63 -8.79
CA PRO A 493 16.11 15.23 -10.13
C PRO A 493 16.69 16.40 -10.93
N ALA A 494 16.24 17.64 -10.67
CA ALA A 494 16.71 18.85 -11.35
C ALA A 494 18.16 19.28 -10.99
N THR A 495 18.84 18.53 -10.12
CA THR A 495 20.28 18.69 -9.84
C THR A 495 21.11 17.48 -10.27
N TYR A 496 20.48 16.42 -10.81
CA TYR A 496 21.13 15.15 -11.09
C TYR A 496 22.14 15.22 -12.24
N ILE A 497 21.82 15.96 -13.31
CA ILE A 497 22.63 16.07 -14.52
C ILE A 497 23.11 17.53 -14.69
N PRO A 498 24.25 17.92 -14.11
CA PRO A 498 24.80 19.25 -14.29
C PRO A 498 25.34 19.45 -15.71
N ALA A 499 25.54 20.71 -16.12
CA ALA A 499 26.15 21.06 -17.40
C ALA A 499 27.57 20.48 -17.53
N ARG A 500 27.99 20.20 -18.76
CA ARG A 500 29.28 19.55 -19.04
C ARG A 500 29.92 20.08 -20.30
N THR A 501 31.17 20.53 -20.19
CA THR A 501 32.01 20.90 -21.34
C THR A 501 32.94 19.74 -21.70
N THR A 502 32.89 19.30 -22.96
CA THR A 502 33.76 18.25 -23.51
C THR A 502 34.17 18.62 -24.95
N GLY A 503 35.46 18.46 -25.30
CA GLY A 503 35.95 18.79 -26.64
C GLY A 503 35.76 20.26 -27.08
N GLY A 504 35.54 21.19 -26.14
CA GLY A 504 35.20 22.59 -26.43
C GLY A 504 33.70 22.87 -26.65
N VAL A 505 32.85 21.84 -26.69
CA VAL A 505 31.39 21.96 -26.74
C VAL A 505 30.84 21.89 -25.32
N THR A 506 29.91 22.79 -24.97
CA THR A 506 29.19 22.75 -23.69
C THR A 506 27.78 22.23 -23.91
N LEU A 507 27.47 21.09 -23.30
CA LEU A 507 26.12 20.56 -23.18
C LEU A 507 25.46 21.15 -21.92
N PRO A 508 24.17 21.55 -21.98
CA PRO A 508 23.47 22.21 -20.87
C PRO A 508 23.29 21.29 -19.66
N ALA A 509 22.87 21.86 -18.53
CA ALA A 509 22.33 21.08 -17.42
C ALA A 509 20.89 20.63 -17.75
N VAL A 510 20.42 19.58 -17.10
CA VAL A 510 18.98 19.25 -17.07
C VAL A 510 18.39 19.84 -15.80
N THR A 511 17.42 20.73 -15.94
CA THR A 511 16.83 21.53 -14.86
C THR A 511 15.31 21.36 -14.77
N ASP A 512 14.69 22.01 -13.78
CA ASP A 512 13.22 21.93 -13.57
C ASP A 512 12.39 22.37 -14.78
N THR A 513 12.90 23.27 -15.63
CA THR A 513 12.17 23.69 -16.85
C THR A 513 12.22 22.65 -17.97
N ASP A 514 13.15 21.71 -17.90
CA ASP A 514 13.46 20.76 -18.96
C ASP A 514 12.85 19.38 -18.65
N ILE A 515 12.67 19.08 -17.36
CA ILE A 515 12.04 17.87 -16.85
C ILE A 515 10.51 17.95 -17.03
N LEU A 516 9.95 17.04 -17.82
CA LEU A 516 8.51 16.80 -17.89
C LEU A 516 8.00 16.09 -16.63
N GLY A 517 8.84 15.23 -16.05
CA GLY A 517 8.58 14.57 -14.77
C GLY A 517 9.46 13.34 -14.53
N VAL A 518 8.94 12.39 -13.75
CA VAL A 518 9.66 11.18 -13.33
C VAL A 518 8.88 9.92 -13.66
N GLU A 519 9.60 8.81 -13.86
CA GLU A 519 9.01 7.49 -14.05
C GLU A 519 9.70 6.42 -13.22
N ALA A 520 8.96 5.39 -12.80
CA ALA A 520 9.47 4.19 -12.16
C ALA A 520 9.23 2.95 -13.03
N PRO A 521 10.21 2.51 -13.85
CA PRO A 521 10.02 1.34 -14.71
C PRO A 521 10.05 0.00 -13.98
N ILE A 522 9.19 -0.93 -14.42
CA ILE A 522 9.12 -2.31 -13.92
C ILE A 522 9.39 -3.25 -15.11
N TRP A 523 10.66 -3.60 -15.33
CA TRP A 523 11.04 -4.66 -16.26
C TRP A 523 10.72 -6.04 -15.68
N SER A 524 10.39 -7.00 -16.55
CA SER A 524 9.75 -8.26 -16.15
C SER A 524 10.61 -9.52 -16.37
N GLU A 525 11.92 -9.43 -16.66
CA GLU A 525 12.79 -10.60 -16.94
C GLU A 525 12.80 -11.65 -15.82
N THR A 526 12.44 -11.24 -14.61
CA THR A 526 12.37 -12.10 -13.42
C THR A 526 10.98 -12.13 -12.78
N LEU A 527 10.02 -11.34 -13.27
CA LEU A 527 8.74 -11.08 -12.62
C LEU A 527 7.61 -11.80 -13.37
N ARG A 528 7.13 -12.91 -12.81
CA ARG A 528 6.20 -13.82 -13.49
C ARG A 528 4.75 -13.62 -13.07
N THR A 529 4.54 -13.05 -11.89
CA THR A 529 3.23 -12.95 -11.25
C THR A 529 3.00 -11.55 -10.67
N LEU A 530 1.73 -11.20 -10.43
CA LEU A 530 1.36 -10.02 -9.65
C LEU A 530 2.09 -9.97 -8.30
N THR A 531 2.27 -11.11 -7.63
CA THR A 531 2.99 -11.21 -6.35
C THR A 531 4.46 -10.79 -6.47
N ASP A 532 5.14 -11.16 -7.56
CA ASP A 532 6.52 -10.75 -7.85
C ASP A 532 6.58 -9.23 -8.17
N ILE A 533 5.63 -8.73 -8.94
CA ILE A 533 5.50 -7.31 -9.29
C ILE A 533 5.27 -6.48 -8.02
N GLU A 534 4.25 -6.79 -7.22
CA GLU A 534 3.93 -6.08 -5.98
C GLU A 534 5.13 -6.07 -5.01
N PHE A 535 5.85 -7.20 -4.88
CA PHE A 535 7.06 -7.29 -4.04
C PHE A 535 8.18 -6.34 -4.49
N GLN A 536 8.30 -6.08 -5.79
CA GLN A 536 9.30 -5.19 -6.36
C GLN A 536 8.83 -3.73 -6.37
N VAL A 537 7.57 -3.47 -6.70
CA VAL A 537 6.98 -2.12 -6.73
C VAL A 537 7.00 -1.50 -5.33
N PHE A 538 6.62 -2.28 -4.31
CA PHE A 538 6.50 -1.80 -2.93
C PHE A 538 7.66 -2.28 -2.07
N PRO A 539 8.37 -1.38 -1.38
CA PRO A 539 7.90 -0.06 -0.96
C PRO A 539 8.51 1.13 -1.74
N ARG A 540 9.03 0.90 -2.95
CA ARG A 540 9.92 1.85 -3.66
C ARG A 540 9.22 2.83 -4.58
N MET A 541 8.15 2.42 -5.29
CA MET A 541 7.38 3.32 -6.17
C MET A 541 6.83 4.59 -5.46
N PRO A 542 6.33 4.52 -4.20
CA PRO A 542 5.95 5.70 -3.44
C PRO A 542 7.04 6.77 -3.28
N ALA A 543 8.33 6.41 -3.37
CA ALA A 543 9.43 7.38 -3.34
C ALA A 543 9.51 8.16 -4.65
N THR A 544 9.39 7.49 -5.80
CA THR A 544 9.30 8.16 -7.12
C THR A 544 8.06 9.05 -7.19
N ALA A 545 6.92 8.57 -6.68
CA ALA A 545 5.69 9.36 -6.57
C ALA A 545 5.88 10.63 -5.73
N GLU A 546 6.54 10.52 -4.56
CA GLU A 546 6.88 11.67 -3.73
C GLU A 546 7.81 12.66 -4.43
N ILE A 547 8.78 12.18 -5.20
CA ILE A 547 9.70 13.03 -5.97
C ILE A 547 8.98 13.77 -7.09
N GLY A 548 8.04 13.10 -7.77
CA GLY A 548 7.22 13.64 -8.86
C GLY A 548 6.16 14.64 -8.41
N TRP A 549 5.58 14.42 -7.23
CA TRP A 549 4.48 15.23 -6.71
C TRP A 549 4.94 16.37 -5.79
N SER A 550 5.80 16.09 -4.81
CA SER A 550 6.00 17.01 -3.67
C SER A 550 6.90 18.20 -4.05
N PRO A 551 6.66 19.41 -3.50
CA PRO A 551 7.41 20.60 -3.86
C PRO A 551 8.90 20.43 -3.57
N LYS A 552 9.75 20.92 -4.49
CA LYS A 552 11.23 20.80 -4.47
C LYS A 552 11.86 20.99 -3.08
N VAL A 553 11.40 22.00 -2.35
CA VAL A 553 11.87 22.37 -1.01
C VAL A 553 10.71 22.25 -0.01
N HIS A 554 10.80 21.29 0.92
CA HIS A 554 9.86 21.11 2.02
C HIS A 554 10.58 20.44 3.20
N PRO A 555 10.33 20.81 4.46
CA PRO A 555 11.05 20.25 5.62
C PRO A 555 10.94 18.71 5.69
N ASP A 556 9.77 18.15 5.39
CA ASP A 556 9.51 16.70 5.38
C ASP A 556 9.87 15.97 4.07
N ARG A 557 10.39 16.68 3.05
CA ARG A 557 10.89 16.07 1.81
C ARG A 557 12.33 15.60 1.99
N ASN A 558 12.52 14.71 2.97
CA ASN A 558 13.78 14.06 3.31
C ASN A 558 13.55 12.57 3.64
N LEU A 559 14.57 11.73 3.44
CA LEU A 559 14.45 10.27 3.60
C LEU A 559 13.91 9.85 4.97
N ALA A 560 14.30 10.51 6.07
CA ALA A 560 13.90 10.11 7.42
C ALA A 560 12.39 10.37 7.66
N SER A 561 11.87 11.52 7.23
CA SER A 561 10.43 11.79 7.28
C SER A 561 9.67 10.87 6.32
N PHE A 562 10.18 10.66 5.11
CA PHE A 562 9.58 9.76 4.12
C PHE A 562 9.41 8.33 4.65
N VAL A 563 10.46 7.68 5.17
CA VAL A 563 10.32 6.31 5.71
C VAL A 563 9.43 6.27 6.96
N GLY A 564 9.40 7.33 7.78
CA GLY A 564 8.51 7.45 8.94
C GLY A 564 7.02 7.51 8.56
N ARG A 565 6.69 8.21 7.47
CA ARG A 565 5.35 8.27 6.88
C ARG A 565 5.01 6.95 6.17
N LEU A 566 5.90 6.46 5.31
CA LEU A 566 5.76 5.20 4.56
C LEU A 566 5.51 3.99 5.48
N ALA A 567 6.10 3.97 6.68
CA ALA A 567 5.87 2.93 7.67
C ALA A 567 4.40 2.76 8.10
N ALA A 568 3.55 3.79 7.92
CA ALA A 568 2.12 3.75 8.17
C ALA A 568 1.28 3.18 7.00
N HIS A 569 1.88 2.93 5.83
CA HIS A 569 1.17 2.36 4.68
C HIS A 569 1.15 0.83 4.68
N ALA A 570 2.12 0.16 5.30
CA ALA A 570 2.17 -1.31 5.33
C ALA A 570 0.91 -1.99 5.89
N PRO A 571 0.23 -1.46 6.94
CA PRO A 571 -1.09 -1.95 7.34
C PRO A 571 -2.14 -1.89 6.22
N ARG A 572 -2.17 -0.80 5.44
CA ARG A 572 -3.08 -0.62 4.31
C ARG A 572 -2.80 -1.66 3.22
N TRP A 573 -1.53 -1.86 2.87
CA TRP A 573 -1.13 -2.86 1.87
C TRP A 573 -1.53 -4.27 2.30
N GLN A 574 -1.27 -4.67 3.55
CA GLN A 574 -1.70 -6.00 4.04
C GLN A 574 -3.23 -6.16 4.03
N LEU A 575 -3.99 -5.10 4.32
CA LEU A 575 -5.47 -5.12 4.27
C LEU A 575 -6.03 -5.21 2.84
N LEU A 576 -5.38 -4.56 1.87
CA LEU A 576 -5.67 -4.67 0.43
C LEU A 576 -5.20 -5.99 -0.19
N GLY A 577 -4.52 -6.86 0.59
CA GLY A 577 -3.89 -8.09 0.10
C GLY A 577 -2.76 -7.82 -0.90
N GLN A 578 -2.10 -6.67 -0.77
CA GLN A 578 -1.00 -6.19 -1.61
C GLN A 578 0.33 -6.61 -1.00
N ASN A 579 1.15 -7.30 -1.79
CA ASN A 579 2.48 -7.73 -1.38
C ASN A 579 3.50 -6.58 -1.40
N PHE A 580 4.58 -6.71 -0.64
CA PHE A 580 5.71 -5.77 -0.63
C PHE A 580 6.95 -6.40 0.02
N TYR A 581 8.12 -5.83 -0.24
CA TYR A 581 9.32 -6.12 0.55
C TYR A 581 9.30 -5.33 1.87
N PRO A 582 9.29 -5.97 3.05
CA PRO A 582 9.37 -5.28 4.33
C PRO A 582 10.83 -4.83 4.60
N SER A 583 11.27 -3.80 3.87
CA SER A 583 12.62 -3.24 3.94
C SER A 583 13.06 -2.91 5.37
N PRO A 584 14.29 -3.26 5.79
CA PRO A 584 14.82 -2.90 7.10
C PRO A 584 15.12 -1.40 7.24
N GLN A 585 15.09 -0.63 6.14
CA GLN A 585 15.26 0.83 6.16
C GLN A 585 13.99 1.55 6.64
N VAL A 586 12.84 0.87 6.67
CA VAL A 586 11.55 1.44 7.04
C VAL A 586 11.13 0.94 8.43
N PRO A 587 10.83 1.84 9.39
CA PRO A 587 10.45 1.46 10.75
C PRO A 587 8.97 1.00 10.82
N TRP A 588 8.64 -0.12 10.16
CA TRP A 588 7.27 -0.59 9.97
C TRP A 588 6.45 -0.60 11.27
N ARG A 589 5.27 0.02 11.21
CA ARG A 589 4.34 0.10 12.34
C ARG A 589 3.63 -1.24 12.55
N VAL A 590 3.30 -1.52 13.81
CA VAL A 590 2.28 -2.51 14.18
C VAL A 590 0.92 -1.81 14.13
N ASP A 591 -0.13 -2.55 13.81
CA ASP A 591 -1.51 -2.09 13.98
C ASP A 591 -2.36 -3.24 14.53
N VAL A 592 -3.45 -2.93 15.23
CA VAL A 592 -4.33 -3.90 15.86
C VAL A 592 -5.77 -3.42 15.83
N ALA A 593 -6.70 -4.32 15.50
CA ALA A 593 -8.14 -4.07 15.62
C ALA A 593 -8.80 -5.21 16.40
N ALA A 594 -9.48 -4.85 17.48
CA ALA A 594 -10.23 -5.77 18.33
C ALA A 594 -11.74 -5.46 18.18
N PRO A 595 -12.56 -6.36 17.61
CA PRO A 595 -14.00 -6.14 17.52
C PRO A 595 -14.67 -6.34 18.88
N ASP A 596 -15.74 -5.59 19.13
CA ASP A 596 -16.61 -5.81 20.29
C ASP A 596 -17.09 -7.28 20.35
N ARG A 597 -17.22 -7.82 21.56
CA ARG A 597 -17.61 -9.20 21.82
C ARG A 597 -18.86 -9.25 22.69
N THR A 598 -19.73 -10.22 22.43
CA THR A 598 -20.85 -10.57 23.29
C THR A 598 -20.79 -12.06 23.59
N THR A 599 -20.93 -12.43 24.86
CA THR A 599 -20.92 -13.85 25.29
C THR A 599 -22.02 -14.13 26.31
N ALA A 600 -22.71 -15.27 26.14
CA ALA A 600 -23.83 -15.69 26.99
C ALA A 600 -23.43 -16.53 28.21
N ASP A 601 -22.23 -17.12 28.20
CA ASP A 601 -21.69 -17.97 29.28
C ASP A 601 -20.57 -17.26 30.06
N ARG A 602 -20.45 -15.94 29.88
CA ARG A 602 -19.38 -15.06 30.40
C ARG A 602 -17.98 -15.42 29.90
N THR A 603 -17.83 -16.36 28.99
CA THR A 603 -16.55 -16.80 28.46
C THR A 603 -16.31 -16.24 27.07
N VAL A 604 -15.19 -15.54 26.90
CA VAL A 604 -14.62 -15.18 25.59
C VAL A 604 -13.59 -16.23 25.22
N GLY A 605 -13.59 -16.64 23.95
CA GLY A 605 -12.59 -17.53 23.38
C GLY A 605 -12.46 -17.34 21.86
N GLY A 606 -11.38 -17.87 21.31
CA GLY A 606 -11.04 -17.73 19.88
C GLY A 606 -10.36 -16.40 19.56
N GLU A 607 -10.52 -15.93 18.33
CA GLU A 607 -9.95 -14.63 17.91
C GLU A 607 -10.60 -13.48 18.70
N VAL A 608 -9.72 -12.63 19.25
CA VAL A 608 -10.09 -11.40 19.97
C VAL A 608 -9.59 -10.15 19.26
N ALA A 609 -8.58 -10.27 18.39
CA ALA A 609 -8.10 -9.17 17.56
C ALA A 609 -7.38 -9.69 16.30
N SER A 610 -7.37 -8.87 15.27
CA SER A 610 -6.46 -9.03 14.13
C SER A 610 -5.26 -8.09 14.30
N VAL A 611 -4.04 -8.60 14.10
CA VAL A 611 -2.76 -7.88 14.32
C VAL A 611 -1.96 -7.81 13.03
N VAL A 612 -1.61 -6.60 12.64
CA VAL A 612 -0.76 -6.26 11.50
C VAL A 612 0.67 -6.07 12.01
N ALA A 613 1.61 -6.89 11.56
CA ALA A 613 3.02 -6.79 11.96
C ALA A 613 3.95 -7.10 10.76
N PRO A 614 4.25 -6.10 9.90
CA PRO A 614 5.00 -6.32 8.66
C PRO A 614 6.41 -6.87 8.90
N GLY A 615 6.78 -7.90 8.16
CA GLY A 615 8.13 -8.50 8.16
C GLY A 615 8.57 -9.07 9.51
N THR A 616 7.64 -9.30 10.44
CA THR A 616 7.91 -9.79 11.80
C THR A 616 7.18 -11.10 11.99
N THR A 617 7.84 -12.14 12.49
CA THR A 617 7.18 -13.45 12.68
C THR A 617 6.26 -13.45 13.89
N ALA A 618 5.26 -14.32 13.92
CA ALA A 618 4.23 -14.36 14.96
C ALA A 618 4.80 -14.57 16.38
N ASP A 619 5.90 -15.32 16.51
CA ASP A 619 6.63 -15.58 17.76
C ASP A 619 7.43 -14.38 18.27
N GLN A 620 7.70 -13.39 17.42
CA GLN A 620 8.42 -12.17 17.77
C GLN A 620 7.51 -11.04 18.26
N VAL A 621 6.19 -11.13 18.02
CA VAL A 621 5.23 -10.09 18.42
C VAL A 621 4.53 -10.54 19.70
N SER A 622 4.71 -9.78 20.79
CA SER A 622 3.96 -10.01 22.02
C SER A 622 2.58 -9.36 21.92
N VAL A 623 1.55 -10.07 22.37
CA VAL A 623 0.18 -9.55 22.47
C VAL A 623 -0.39 -9.87 23.85
N THR A 624 -0.93 -8.84 24.50
CA THR A 624 -1.58 -8.94 25.82
C THR A 624 -2.98 -8.35 25.73
N VAL A 625 -3.95 -8.99 26.36
CA VAL A 625 -5.31 -8.49 26.55
C VAL A 625 -5.49 -8.11 28.01
N ASP A 626 -5.80 -6.86 28.28
CA ASP A 626 -6.45 -6.43 29.53
C ASP A 626 -7.96 -6.61 29.34
N TRP A 627 -8.61 -7.35 30.24
CA TRP A 627 -10.03 -7.71 30.08
C TRP A 627 -10.99 -6.67 30.67
N GLY A 628 -10.49 -5.60 31.30
CA GLY A 628 -11.30 -4.53 31.87
C GLY A 628 -11.94 -4.86 33.22
N ASP A 629 -11.62 -6.02 33.80
CA ASP A 629 -12.05 -6.46 35.14
C ASP A 629 -10.90 -6.49 36.16
N GLY A 630 -9.73 -5.94 35.80
CA GLY A 630 -8.50 -5.98 36.58
C GLY A 630 -7.62 -7.21 36.32
N THR A 631 -8.00 -8.08 35.37
CA THR A 631 -7.18 -9.22 34.93
C THR A 631 -6.65 -9.04 33.51
N SER A 632 -5.53 -9.69 33.20
CA SER A 632 -4.94 -9.70 31.86
C SER A 632 -4.36 -11.06 31.50
N SER A 633 -4.33 -11.38 30.20
CA SER A 633 -3.72 -12.61 29.68
C SER A 633 -2.96 -12.37 28.38
N PRO A 634 -1.90 -13.15 28.08
CA PRO A 634 -1.28 -13.14 26.77
C PRO A 634 -2.23 -13.73 25.72
N ALA A 635 -2.14 -13.23 24.49
CA ALA A 635 -2.79 -13.83 23.32
C ALA A 635 -1.76 -14.58 22.46
N THR A 636 -2.17 -15.69 21.85
CA THR A 636 -1.37 -16.45 20.90
C THR A 636 -1.64 -15.94 19.49
N LEU A 637 -0.59 -15.58 18.74
CA LEU A 637 -0.71 -15.21 17.33
C LEU A 637 -0.65 -16.42 16.41
N SER A 638 -1.45 -16.39 15.34
CA SER A 638 -1.42 -17.36 14.25
C SER A 638 -1.67 -16.69 12.89
N GLY A 639 -1.13 -17.25 11.81
CA GLY A 639 -1.33 -16.75 10.45
C GLY A 639 -0.17 -17.11 9.52
N THR A 640 -0.28 -16.75 8.24
CA THR A 640 0.70 -17.12 7.22
C THR A 640 2.02 -16.35 7.41
N PRO A 641 3.17 -17.04 7.59
CA PRO A 641 4.47 -16.38 7.66
C PRO A 641 4.88 -15.81 6.29
N GLY A 642 5.78 -14.83 6.30
CA GLY A 642 6.38 -14.30 5.07
C GLY A 642 7.33 -15.31 4.41
N THR A 643 7.67 -15.04 3.16
CA THR A 643 8.66 -15.79 2.38
C THR A 643 9.77 -14.85 1.90
N ASN A 644 10.75 -15.35 1.15
CA ASN A 644 11.75 -14.50 0.49
C ASN A 644 11.19 -13.66 -0.69
N LYS A 645 9.91 -13.86 -1.05
CA LYS A 645 9.17 -13.11 -2.08
C LYS A 645 7.84 -12.53 -1.58
N SER A 646 7.52 -12.65 -0.30
CA SER A 646 6.25 -12.16 0.23
C SER A 646 6.32 -11.70 1.68
N VAL A 647 5.61 -10.63 2.00
CA VAL A 647 5.32 -10.27 3.39
C VAL A 647 4.46 -11.35 4.05
N ASN A 648 4.46 -11.41 5.39
CA ASN A 648 3.51 -12.22 6.16
C ASN A 648 2.06 -11.75 5.95
N GLY A 649 1.11 -12.60 6.31
CA GLY A 649 -0.30 -12.21 6.44
C GLY A 649 -0.55 -11.36 7.69
N ILE A 650 -1.79 -10.86 7.81
CA ILE A 650 -2.35 -10.35 9.06
C ILE A 650 -2.50 -11.54 10.02
N TYR A 651 -2.09 -11.37 11.28
CA TYR A 651 -2.18 -12.41 12.30
C TYR A 651 -3.52 -12.36 13.04
N SER A 652 -4.07 -13.52 13.35
CA SER A 652 -5.19 -13.70 14.28
C SER A 652 -4.64 -13.85 15.69
N ALA A 653 -5.03 -12.96 16.61
CA ALA A 653 -4.72 -13.04 18.03
C ALA A 653 -5.83 -13.79 18.76
N THR A 654 -5.49 -14.98 19.27
CA THR A 654 -6.41 -15.83 20.03
C THR A 654 -6.12 -15.75 21.53
N ALA A 655 -7.16 -15.45 22.31
CA ALA A 655 -7.10 -15.45 23.77
C ALA A 655 -8.42 -16.00 24.34
N GLY A 656 -8.44 -16.25 25.65
CA GLY A 656 -9.67 -16.64 26.34
C GLY A 656 -9.70 -16.11 27.77
N HIS A 657 -10.91 -15.84 28.25
CA HIS A 657 -11.17 -15.32 29.59
C HIS A 657 -12.61 -15.62 30.00
N THR A 658 -12.86 -15.83 31.30
CA THR A 658 -14.20 -16.02 31.85
C THR A 658 -14.46 -14.95 32.90
N TYR A 659 -15.39 -14.05 32.61
CA TYR A 659 -15.79 -13.00 33.54
C TYR A 659 -16.54 -13.60 34.73
N ALA A 660 -16.17 -13.18 35.95
CA ALA A 660 -16.80 -13.67 37.16
C ALA A 660 -18.28 -13.27 37.29
N ARG A 661 -18.71 -12.23 36.55
CA ARG A 661 -20.04 -11.61 36.61
C ARG A 661 -20.54 -11.29 35.21
N ASP A 662 -21.83 -11.00 35.12
CA ASP A 662 -22.35 -10.30 33.93
C ASP A 662 -21.90 -8.83 34.01
N GLY A 663 -21.84 -8.16 32.85
CA GLY A 663 -21.46 -6.76 32.76
C GLY A 663 -20.96 -6.37 31.37
N VAL A 664 -20.64 -5.07 31.24
CA VAL A 664 -20.04 -4.47 30.05
C VAL A 664 -18.65 -3.97 30.41
N TYR A 665 -17.63 -4.69 29.93
CA TYR A 665 -16.23 -4.47 30.27
C TYR A 665 -15.51 -3.73 29.13
N ARG A 666 -14.65 -2.76 29.47
CA ARG A 666 -13.75 -2.09 28.53
C ARG A 666 -12.41 -2.81 28.52
N ALA A 667 -12.24 -3.69 27.55
CA ALA A 667 -11.01 -4.45 27.37
C ALA A 667 -10.05 -3.72 26.41
N THR A 668 -8.76 -4.00 26.50
CA THR A 668 -7.72 -3.41 25.65
C THR A 668 -6.76 -4.49 25.18
N VAL A 669 -6.58 -4.62 23.85
CA VAL A 669 -5.51 -5.45 23.27
C VAL A 669 -4.30 -4.57 23.01
N THR A 670 -3.13 -5.00 23.47
CA THR A 670 -1.82 -4.36 23.22
C THR A 670 -0.93 -5.29 22.42
N ALA A 671 -0.47 -4.87 21.24
CA ALA A 671 0.47 -5.59 20.40
C ALA A 671 1.82 -4.85 20.34
N THR A 672 2.94 -5.57 20.51
CA THR A 672 4.30 -4.99 20.52
C THR A 672 5.26 -5.87 19.72
N ARG A 673 5.98 -5.28 18.76
CA ARG A 673 7.09 -5.93 18.04
C ARG A 673 8.44 -5.65 18.73
N PRO A 674 9.50 -6.43 18.47
CA PRO A 674 10.80 -6.23 19.12
C PRO A 674 11.36 -4.83 18.83
N GLY A 675 11.67 -4.07 19.87
CA GLY A 675 12.16 -2.69 19.76
C GLY A 675 11.15 -1.66 19.22
N GLY A 676 9.90 -2.05 19.00
CA GLY A 676 8.83 -1.15 18.54
C GLY A 676 8.07 -0.50 19.68
N VAL A 677 7.31 0.56 19.36
CA VAL A 677 6.34 1.16 20.27
C VAL A 677 5.09 0.26 20.32
N PRO A 678 4.54 -0.05 21.51
CA PRO A 678 3.27 -0.78 21.63
C PRO A 678 2.12 -0.06 20.90
N THR A 679 1.21 -0.83 20.31
CA THR A 679 -0.01 -0.32 19.70
C THR A 679 -1.22 -0.96 20.37
N THR A 680 -2.25 -0.16 20.67
CA THR A 680 -3.41 -0.58 21.47
C THR A 680 -4.72 -0.40 20.71
N ALA A 681 -5.66 -1.33 20.93
CA ALA A 681 -7.06 -1.18 20.54
C ALA A 681 -7.96 -1.45 21.75
N GLU A 682 -8.84 -0.50 22.07
CA GLU A 682 -9.94 -0.72 23.01
C GLU A 682 -11.07 -1.48 22.31
N PHE A 683 -11.75 -2.36 23.06
CA PHE A 683 -12.98 -3.04 22.63
C PHE A 683 -13.87 -3.33 23.82
N THR A 684 -15.16 -3.53 23.57
CA THR A 684 -16.16 -3.80 24.59
C THR A 684 -16.43 -5.30 24.66
N VAL A 685 -16.41 -5.88 25.86
CA VAL A 685 -16.96 -7.21 26.10
C VAL A 685 -18.27 -7.10 26.88
N THR A 686 -19.36 -7.49 26.24
CA THR A 686 -20.67 -7.70 26.88
C THR A 686 -20.78 -9.15 27.31
N ALA A 687 -20.39 -9.45 28.56
CA ALA A 687 -20.60 -10.75 29.17
C ALA A 687 -22.00 -10.74 29.80
N THR A 688 -22.95 -11.50 29.26
CA THR A 688 -24.32 -11.43 29.79
C THR A 688 -25.13 -12.70 29.58
N SER A 689 -25.51 -13.34 30.68
CA SER A 689 -26.38 -14.53 30.74
C SER A 689 -27.88 -14.27 30.40
N CYS A 690 -28.17 -13.33 29.50
CA CYS A 690 -29.53 -12.96 29.07
C CYS A 690 -30.35 -14.20 28.64
N THR A 691 -31.42 -14.52 29.37
CA THR A 691 -32.41 -15.52 28.94
C THR A 691 -33.49 -14.90 28.04
N ALA A 692 -33.67 -13.59 28.10
CA ALA A 692 -34.54 -12.82 27.23
C ALA A 692 -33.94 -11.43 26.93
N THR A 693 -34.20 -10.89 25.74
CA THR A 693 -33.75 -9.54 25.36
C THR A 693 -34.91 -8.74 24.77
N VAL A 694 -35.06 -7.50 25.20
CA VAL A 694 -35.98 -6.51 24.62
C VAL A 694 -35.16 -5.47 23.88
N ALA A 695 -35.48 -5.25 22.61
CA ALA A 695 -34.89 -4.24 21.74
C ALA A 695 -35.98 -3.35 21.12
N GLY A 696 -35.61 -2.16 20.66
CA GLY A 696 -36.56 -1.21 20.06
C GLY A 696 -37.52 -0.61 21.09
N THR A 697 -38.79 -0.43 20.74
CA THR A 697 -39.82 0.14 21.64
C THR A 697 -40.82 -0.90 22.10
N SER A 698 -40.87 -1.16 23.41
CA SER A 698 -41.95 -1.91 24.06
C SER A 698 -43.01 -0.94 24.61
N ARG A 699 -44.30 -1.27 24.49
CA ARG A 699 -45.43 -0.46 24.99
C ARG A 699 -46.25 -1.25 25.99
N GLY A 700 -46.55 -0.63 27.13
CA GLY A 700 -47.25 -1.26 28.25
C GLY A 700 -46.29 -1.79 29.34
N PRO A 701 -46.85 -2.40 30.40
CA PRO A 701 -46.06 -2.99 31.49
C PRO A 701 -45.11 -4.09 31.01
N LEU A 702 -43.85 -4.02 31.43
CA LEU A 702 -42.88 -5.10 31.25
C LEU A 702 -42.73 -5.86 32.58
N VAL A 703 -43.00 -7.15 32.58
CA VAL A 703 -42.81 -8.02 33.74
C VAL A 703 -41.69 -9.01 33.45
N VAL A 704 -40.58 -8.85 34.16
CA VAL A 704 -39.44 -9.77 34.17
C VAL A 704 -39.78 -10.88 35.15
N ALA A 705 -40.20 -12.03 34.61
CA ALA A 705 -40.83 -13.10 35.38
C ALA A 705 -39.85 -14.11 35.95
N ASP A 706 -38.83 -14.48 35.16
CA ASP A 706 -37.79 -15.45 35.44
C ASP A 706 -36.54 -15.17 34.59
N GLY A 707 -35.42 -15.81 34.94
CA GLY A 707 -34.15 -15.66 34.22
C GLY A 707 -33.60 -14.23 34.22
N VAL A 708 -32.86 -13.87 33.17
CA VAL A 708 -32.24 -12.54 32.98
C VAL A 708 -32.85 -11.86 31.76
N THR A 709 -33.60 -10.78 31.98
CA THR A 709 -34.12 -9.93 30.89
C THR A 709 -33.20 -8.72 30.66
N CYS A 710 -32.74 -8.57 29.43
CA CYS A 710 -31.82 -7.53 29.01
C CYS A 710 -32.51 -6.45 28.17
N LEU A 711 -32.33 -5.17 28.51
CA LEU A 711 -32.84 -4.00 27.78
C LEU A 711 -31.64 -3.24 27.18
N ALA A 712 -31.26 -3.55 25.93
CA ALA A 712 -30.12 -2.93 25.26
C ALA A 712 -30.58 -1.81 24.32
N GLY A 713 -30.37 -0.55 24.71
CA GLY A 713 -30.82 0.64 23.94
C GLY A 713 -32.34 0.76 23.78
N ALA A 714 -33.12 -0.05 24.50
CA ALA A 714 -34.55 -0.18 24.32
C ALA A 714 -35.33 0.95 25.02
N THR A 715 -36.48 1.31 24.44
CA THR A 715 -37.46 2.20 25.09
C THR A 715 -38.63 1.37 25.63
N VAL A 716 -38.91 1.45 26.93
CA VAL A 716 -40.07 0.79 27.55
C VAL A 716 -41.08 1.85 27.95
N SER A 717 -42.25 1.86 27.30
CA SER A 717 -43.34 2.80 27.58
C SER A 717 -44.36 2.20 28.55
N GLY A 718 -43.96 2.13 29.83
CA GLY A 718 -44.75 1.55 30.90
C GLY A 718 -43.89 1.19 32.13
N PRO A 719 -44.51 0.67 33.20
CA PRO A 719 -43.79 0.21 34.39
C PRO A 719 -42.98 -1.06 34.10
N VAL A 720 -41.79 -1.16 34.69
CA VAL A 720 -40.95 -2.37 34.67
C VAL A 720 -40.99 -3.02 36.04
N VAL A 721 -41.36 -4.31 36.09
CA VAL A 721 -41.48 -5.08 37.34
C VAL A 721 -40.60 -6.33 37.27
N VAL A 722 -39.62 -6.44 38.16
CA VAL A 722 -38.75 -7.62 38.31
C VAL A 722 -39.26 -8.47 39.47
N ARG A 723 -39.66 -9.70 39.16
CA ARG A 723 -40.20 -10.67 40.13
C ARG A 723 -39.09 -11.33 40.96
N PRO A 724 -39.43 -11.93 42.12
CA PRO A 724 -38.48 -12.71 42.91
C PRO A 724 -37.82 -13.81 42.09
N GLY A 725 -36.51 -13.97 42.23
CA GLY A 725 -35.72 -14.96 41.48
C GLY A 725 -35.33 -14.55 40.06
N ALA A 726 -35.86 -13.44 39.53
CA ALA A 726 -35.55 -12.94 38.19
C ALA A 726 -34.53 -11.79 38.22
N SER A 727 -34.00 -11.45 37.06
CA SER A 727 -32.89 -10.50 36.89
C SER A 727 -33.13 -9.52 35.74
N LEU A 728 -32.74 -8.27 35.93
CA LEU A 728 -32.85 -7.19 34.93
C LEU A 728 -31.48 -6.56 34.68
N ILE A 729 -31.10 -6.42 33.42
CA ILE A 729 -29.93 -5.65 32.98
C ILE A 729 -30.39 -4.64 31.93
N ALA A 730 -30.28 -3.35 32.20
CA ALA A 730 -30.74 -2.30 31.30
C ALA A 730 -29.59 -1.36 30.93
N THR A 731 -29.08 -1.48 29.70
CA THR A 731 -27.92 -0.74 29.21
C THR A 731 -28.35 0.31 28.19
N ASN A 732 -28.12 1.58 28.49
CA ASN A 732 -28.55 2.75 27.70
C ASN A 732 -30.07 2.75 27.37
N ALA A 733 -30.90 2.16 28.24
CA ALA A 733 -32.35 2.06 28.04
C ALA A 733 -33.09 3.36 28.42
N SER A 734 -34.30 3.53 27.87
CA SER A 734 -35.21 4.64 28.18
C SER A 734 -36.52 4.08 28.75
N ILE A 735 -36.66 4.07 30.07
CA ILE A 735 -37.83 3.53 30.76
C ILE A 735 -38.78 4.69 31.10
N GLN A 736 -39.92 4.75 30.42
CA GLN A 736 -40.97 5.76 30.62
C GLN A 736 -42.01 5.24 31.64
N GLY A 737 -41.56 5.07 32.88
CA GLY A 737 -42.37 4.53 33.97
C GLY A 737 -41.54 4.16 35.19
N PRO A 738 -42.17 3.68 36.27
CA PRO A 738 -41.46 3.20 37.46
C PRO A 738 -40.71 1.89 37.18
N VAL A 739 -39.58 1.70 37.85
CA VAL A 739 -38.88 0.40 37.92
C VAL A 739 -39.06 -0.15 39.34
N THR A 740 -39.60 -1.35 39.47
CA THR A 740 -39.77 -2.03 40.77
C THR A 740 -39.16 -3.42 40.70
N ALA A 741 -38.16 -3.70 41.53
CA ALA A 741 -37.56 -5.01 41.69
C ALA A 741 -37.77 -5.50 43.12
N THR A 742 -38.25 -6.73 43.29
CA THR A 742 -38.51 -7.31 44.61
C THR A 742 -38.06 -8.76 44.65
N GLY A 743 -37.10 -9.09 45.53
CA GLY A 743 -36.52 -10.43 45.62
C GLY A 743 -35.69 -10.84 44.40
N ALA A 744 -35.25 -9.87 43.59
CA ALA A 744 -34.51 -10.12 42.35
C ALA A 744 -33.15 -10.80 42.62
N VAL A 745 -32.60 -11.48 41.62
CA VAL A 745 -31.23 -12.02 41.68
C VAL A 745 -30.21 -10.99 41.22
N LEU A 746 -30.51 -10.19 40.19
CA LEU A 746 -29.62 -9.15 39.67
C LEU A 746 -30.43 -7.95 39.20
N VAL A 747 -29.98 -6.73 39.51
CA VAL A 747 -30.57 -5.50 38.95
C VAL A 747 -29.47 -4.53 38.54
N GLU A 748 -29.22 -4.44 37.23
CA GLU A 748 -28.27 -3.48 36.65
C GLU A 748 -29.01 -2.45 35.80
N LEU A 749 -28.77 -1.18 36.07
CA LEU A 749 -29.18 -0.03 35.25
C LEU A 749 -27.88 0.72 34.90
N LEU A 750 -27.48 0.69 33.63
CA LEU A 750 -26.18 1.14 33.14
C LEU A 750 -26.36 2.19 32.03
N GLY A 751 -26.22 3.46 32.36
CA GLY A 751 -26.56 4.56 31.46
C GLY A 751 -28.07 4.70 31.22
N GLY A 752 -28.44 5.60 30.29
CA GLY A 752 -29.84 5.81 29.93
C GLY A 752 -30.65 6.56 30.98
N VAL A 753 -31.98 6.41 30.93
CA VAL A 753 -32.94 7.16 31.77
C VAL A 753 -34.10 6.32 32.28
N VAL A 754 -34.53 6.61 33.50
CA VAL A 754 -35.78 6.13 34.11
C VAL A 754 -36.65 7.33 34.47
N ASN A 755 -37.69 7.57 33.67
CA ASN A 755 -38.68 8.61 33.90
C ASN A 755 -39.78 8.12 34.86
N GLY A 756 -39.37 7.85 36.11
CA GLY A 756 -40.21 7.36 37.19
C GLY A 756 -39.41 7.08 38.46
N PRO A 757 -40.06 6.63 39.55
CA PRO A 757 -39.37 6.14 40.73
C PRO A 757 -38.69 4.78 40.47
N VAL A 758 -37.56 4.55 41.14
CA VAL A 758 -36.86 3.26 41.15
C VAL A 758 -36.93 2.69 42.55
N SER A 759 -37.46 1.47 42.70
CA SER A 759 -37.55 0.76 43.98
C SER A 759 -36.96 -0.63 43.85
N ILE A 760 -35.84 -0.87 44.53
CA ILE A 760 -35.13 -2.15 44.55
C ILE A 760 -35.19 -2.67 45.98
N THR A 761 -35.72 -3.88 46.17
CA THR A 761 -36.00 -4.42 47.51
C THR A 761 -35.66 -5.89 47.61
N GLY A 762 -34.82 -6.26 48.60
CA GLY A 762 -34.51 -7.66 48.90
C GLY A 762 -33.74 -8.39 47.80
N THR A 763 -32.94 -7.69 46.98
CA THR A 763 -32.12 -8.33 45.94
C THR A 763 -31.02 -9.18 46.58
N THR A 764 -30.78 -10.38 46.04
CA THR A 764 -29.86 -11.38 46.63
C THR A 764 -28.52 -11.53 45.90
N GLY A 765 -28.40 -10.98 44.69
CA GLY A 765 -27.14 -10.77 43.98
C GLY A 765 -26.96 -9.29 43.63
N ASP A 766 -26.17 -8.98 42.61
CA ASP A 766 -25.66 -7.62 42.43
C ASP A 766 -26.77 -6.58 42.14
N VAL A 767 -26.53 -5.36 42.61
CA VAL A 767 -27.36 -4.18 42.33
C VAL A 767 -26.42 -3.08 41.85
N ILE A 768 -26.61 -2.62 40.61
CA ILE A 768 -25.82 -1.55 40.01
C ILE A 768 -26.76 -0.51 39.41
N VAL A 769 -26.57 0.75 39.77
CA VAL A 769 -27.19 1.91 39.13
C VAL A 769 -26.07 2.89 38.80
N GLU A 770 -25.55 2.80 37.58
CA GLU A 770 -24.40 3.58 37.13
C GLU A 770 -24.75 4.52 35.97
N ARG A 771 -24.42 5.81 36.10
CA ARG A 771 -24.60 6.85 35.06
C ARG A 771 -26.04 6.97 34.54
N VAL A 772 -27.04 6.65 35.37
CA VAL A 772 -28.47 6.69 35.01
C VAL A 772 -29.09 8.03 35.37
N GLY A 773 -29.94 8.57 34.50
CA GLY A 773 -30.84 9.69 34.83
C GLY A 773 -32.19 9.19 35.38
N VAL A 774 -32.43 9.32 36.68
CA VAL A 774 -33.70 8.95 37.33
C VAL A 774 -34.52 10.21 37.61
N SER A 775 -35.77 10.26 37.14
CA SER A 775 -36.64 11.45 37.27
C SER A 775 -37.46 11.51 38.58
N GLY A 776 -37.28 10.55 39.48
CA GLY A 776 -38.01 10.42 40.73
C GLY A 776 -37.14 9.89 41.87
N PRO A 777 -37.75 9.44 42.99
CA PRO A 777 -36.99 8.85 44.10
C PRO A 777 -36.33 7.52 43.70
N LEU A 778 -35.16 7.25 44.29
CA LEU A 778 -34.51 5.95 44.24
C LEU A 778 -34.48 5.34 45.65
N VAL A 779 -35.07 4.16 45.81
CA VAL A 779 -35.12 3.41 47.07
C VAL A 779 -34.41 2.08 46.90
N LEU A 780 -33.44 1.80 47.78
CA LEU A 780 -32.73 0.53 47.86
C LEU A 780 -32.85 -0.05 49.27
N HIS A 781 -33.67 -1.08 49.44
CA HIS A 781 -34.01 -1.62 50.76
C HIS A 781 -33.67 -3.11 50.91
N GLY A 782 -33.06 -3.50 52.02
CA GLY A 782 -32.95 -4.90 52.44
C GLY A 782 -32.18 -5.83 51.50
N SER A 783 -31.37 -5.29 50.57
CA SER A 783 -30.64 -6.13 49.60
C SER A 783 -29.40 -6.73 50.27
N ALA A 784 -29.25 -8.05 50.14
CA ALA A 784 -28.19 -8.84 50.76
C ALA A 784 -27.33 -9.44 49.65
N THR A 785 -26.27 -8.74 49.30
CA THR A 785 -25.53 -8.91 48.05
C THR A 785 -24.09 -9.34 48.32
N GLY A 786 -23.42 -9.98 47.36
CA GLY A 786 -22.01 -10.37 47.50
C GLY A 786 -21.06 -9.17 47.61
N PRO A 787 -20.96 -8.34 46.55
CA PRO A 787 -20.35 -7.01 46.63
C PRO A 787 -21.31 -6.01 47.30
N ALA A 788 -20.80 -4.82 47.65
CA ALA A 788 -21.65 -3.67 47.97
C ALA A 788 -22.51 -3.28 46.75
N PRO A 789 -23.81 -2.95 46.93
CA PRO A 789 -24.61 -2.33 45.87
C PRO A 789 -23.95 -1.05 45.36
N LEU A 790 -23.88 -0.86 44.05
CA LEU A 790 -23.25 0.30 43.43
C LEU A 790 -24.30 1.32 42.97
N ILE A 791 -24.22 2.55 43.48
CA ILE A 791 -24.98 3.70 42.97
C ILE A 791 -23.94 4.77 42.65
N SER A 792 -23.66 4.99 41.38
CA SER A 792 -22.42 5.64 40.91
C SER A 792 -22.69 6.58 39.74
N GLY A 793 -22.14 7.79 39.78
CA GLY A 793 -22.21 8.79 38.69
C GLY A 793 -23.62 9.11 38.17
N SER A 794 -24.68 8.80 38.92
CA SER A 794 -26.07 8.88 38.48
C SER A 794 -26.71 10.21 38.87
N THR A 795 -27.73 10.65 38.12
CA THR A 795 -28.50 11.86 38.43
C THR A 795 -29.89 11.46 38.90
N ILE A 796 -30.23 11.76 40.16
CA ILE A 796 -31.47 11.32 40.81
C ILE A 796 -32.29 12.56 41.17
N ASN A 797 -33.40 12.80 40.46
CA ASN A 797 -34.27 13.95 40.68
C ASN A 797 -35.35 13.64 41.74
N GLY A 798 -34.90 13.27 42.94
CA GLY A 798 -35.74 12.98 44.09
C GLY A 798 -34.93 12.51 45.29
N PRO A 799 -35.58 12.07 46.38
CA PRO A 799 -34.93 11.40 47.50
C PRO A 799 -34.13 10.15 47.06
N LEU A 800 -32.95 9.96 47.64
CA LEU A 800 -32.17 8.71 47.56
C LEU A 800 -32.18 8.05 48.95
N SER A 801 -32.83 6.90 49.09
CA SER A 801 -33.00 6.24 50.39
C SER A 801 -32.47 4.81 50.38
N CYS A 802 -31.52 4.52 51.26
CA CYS A 802 -30.92 3.19 51.35
C CYS A 802 -30.94 2.68 52.79
N THR A 803 -31.58 1.54 53.04
CA THR A 803 -31.76 1.01 54.39
C THR A 803 -31.69 -0.52 54.43
N ALA A 804 -31.09 -1.07 55.50
CA ALA A 804 -30.97 -2.50 55.75
C ALA A 804 -30.25 -3.33 54.66
N ASN A 805 -29.45 -2.70 53.80
CA ASN A 805 -28.63 -3.41 52.81
C ASN A 805 -27.35 -3.95 53.45
N SER A 806 -26.85 -5.07 52.95
CA SER A 806 -25.61 -5.70 53.41
C SER A 806 -24.83 -6.25 52.21
N PRO A 807 -23.66 -5.67 51.84
CA PRO A 807 -23.02 -4.49 52.44
C PRO A 807 -23.83 -3.19 52.25
N ALA A 808 -23.38 -2.12 52.93
CA ALA A 808 -23.87 -0.77 52.63
C ALA A 808 -23.49 -0.36 51.19
N PRO A 809 -24.33 0.41 50.46
CA PRO A 809 -24.03 0.79 49.08
C PRO A 809 -22.80 1.71 48.95
N ALA A 810 -22.16 1.70 47.78
CA ALA A 810 -20.97 2.48 47.44
C ALA A 810 -21.16 3.23 46.11
N ASN A 811 -20.23 4.14 45.77
CA ASN A 811 -20.22 4.91 44.51
C ASN A 811 -18.90 4.78 43.70
N ASN A 812 -17.95 3.96 44.15
CA ASN A 812 -16.62 3.76 43.55
C ASN A 812 -15.88 5.04 43.14
N GLY A 813 -16.07 6.15 43.87
CA GLY A 813 -15.39 7.42 43.61
C GLY A 813 -16.02 8.30 42.52
N LEU A 814 -17.16 7.89 41.94
CA LEU A 814 -17.95 8.70 41.02
C LEU A 814 -19.21 9.21 41.74
N PRO A 815 -19.23 10.46 42.25
CA PRO A 815 -20.31 10.97 43.07
C PRO A 815 -21.63 11.11 42.30
N ASN A 816 -22.74 10.91 43.00
CA ASN A 816 -24.08 11.06 42.42
C ASN A 816 -24.57 12.52 42.51
N THR A 817 -25.43 12.92 41.56
CA THR A 817 -26.13 14.21 41.60
C THR A 817 -27.57 13.99 42.08
N VAL A 818 -27.81 14.17 43.38
CA VAL A 818 -29.14 13.95 43.99
C VAL A 818 -29.86 15.28 44.24
N ARG A 819 -31.08 15.45 43.71
CA ARG A 819 -31.97 16.59 43.96
C ARG A 819 -33.07 16.22 44.95
N GLY A 820 -32.64 15.92 46.18
CA GLY A 820 -33.50 15.50 47.29
C GLY A 820 -32.66 15.09 48.49
N PRO A 821 -33.27 14.70 49.61
CA PRO A 821 -32.54 14.18 50.76
C PRO A 821 -31.91 12.82 50.43
N THR A 822 -30.64 12.65 50.81
CA THR A 822 -29.99 11.33 50.92
C THR A 822 -30.26 10.76 52.32
N LEU A 823 -30.69 9.51 52.40
CA LEU A 823 -31.20 8.89 53.64
C LEU A 823 -30.55 7.52 53.89
N GLY A 824 -30.26 7.26 55.17
CA GLY A 824 -29.71 6.00 55.65
C GLY A 824 -28.29 5.73 55.13
N GLN A 825 -28.07 4.53 54.60
CA GLN A 825 -26.77 4.04 54.13
C GLN A 825 -26.24 4.75 52.87
N CYS A 826 -27.08 5.54 52.17
CA CYS A 826 -26.65 6.35 51.03
C CYS A 826 -26.31 7.80 51.40
N THR A 827 -26.15 8.09 52.69
CA THR A 827 -25.66 9.39 53.17
C THR A 827 -24.17 9.51 52.83
N GLY A 828 -23.85 10.22 51.74
CA GLY A 828 -22.47 10.46 51.28
C GLY A 828 -22.08 9.81 49.94
N LEU A 829 -23.04 9.27 49.18
CA LEU A 829 -22.82 8.71 47.83
C LEU A 829 -23.05 9.73 46.72
#